data_AF-A0A3B4CGG6-F1
#
_entry.id   AF-A0A3B4CGG6-F1
#
_cell.length_a   1.000
_cell.length_b   1.000
_cell.length_c   1.000
_cell.angle_alpha   90.00
_cell.angle_beta   90.00
_cell.angle_gamma   90.00
#
_symmetry.space_group_name_H-M   'P 1'
#
loop_
_entity.id
_entity.type
_entity.pdbx_description
1 polymer ?
#
loop_
_entity_poly.entity_id
_entity_poly.type
_entity_poly.pdbx_seq_one_letter_code
_entity_poly.pdbx_strand_id
1 'polypeptide(L)'
;MCCLSNEGSFYTHIYTCSTAGGVSAHSVLTSSCSPCVGAKGQGGHSSGFKEGQQPIPAAALPSAPRERESNKATVRLSQKATMPLTRSLSMGSLSGLPLWDQEELPVEDLLLFEVAWEVTNKVGGIYTVIQTKAKVTVDEWGENFFMIGPYYEHNFKTQVEQCDPPNAAIKAALESIKNNGCQVHFGRWLIEGTPYVILFDIGAAAWNLDRWKGDLWNTCSIGLPYHDREANDSLILGSLVAWFFKELTDQLQDKPNVIAHFHEWQAGVGLVLIRSRKLPMATVFTTHATLLGRYLCAGNADFYNNLDKFDIDREAGERQIYHRYCLERAAVHCSHVFTTVSQITAVEADHMLHRQPDVVTPNGLNVKKFSAMHEFQNLHSMNKLKIQEFVRGHFYGHLDFNLEKTLFFFIAGRYEFSNKGADVFLEALSRLNYLLRVHKSDVTVVVFFIMPAKTNNFNVESLKGQAVRKQLWDTAQSVKEKFGKRLYEALLRGEIPDMNKILDRDDFTIMKRAIYATQRHTLPPVTTHNMLDDSTDPILSNVRRIGLFNSRSDRVKIVFHPEFLSSTSPLLPMDYEEFIRGCHLGVFPSYYEPWGYTPGECTVMGIPSVTTNLSGFGCFMEEHISDPSAYGIYIVDRRFRSAEDSCNQLTQFMFSFCQQSRRQRIIQRNRTERLSDLLDWRYLARFYIHARHLALCRAFPERFKMDSLAPPPNQGFRYPRPPSVPPSPSASLHSTPHHSDTEDEDDHEPYDEDEEAERDRLNIKAPFTLGAVPEGKKKQPSDYGN
;
A
#
# COMPACT_ATOMS: atom_id res chain seq x y z
N MET A 1 -30.02 9.77 -48.95
CA MET A 1 -28.56 9.51 -48.91
C MET A 1 -28.00 10.41 -47.81
N CYS A 2 -28.11 10.10 -46.51
CA CYS A 2 -28.05 8.81 -45.80
C CYS A 2 -26.64 8.20 -45.90
N CYS A 3 -25.87 8.00 -44.81
CA CYS A 3 -26.16 8.19 -43.37
C CYS A 3 -24.99 8.83 -42.59
N LEU A 4 -25.24 9.14 -41.31
CA LEU A 4 -24.37 9.82 -40.35
C LEU A 4 -24.05 8.95 -39.12
N SER A 5 -23.04 9.39 -38.37
CA SER A 5 -22.90 9.33 -36.89
C SER A 5 -22.39 8.08 -36.15
N ASN A 6 -21.59 8.40 -35.12
CA ASN A 6 -21.37 7.74 -33.82
C ASN A 6 -20.63 6.40 -33.68
N GLU A 7 -19.42 6.49 -33.12
CA GLU A 7 -18.90 5.71 -31.96
C GLU A 7 -17.57 6.34 -31.50
N GLY A 8 -17.18 6.43 -30.23
CA GLY A 8 -17.91 6.17 -28.96
C GLY A 8 -17.14 6.76 -27.76
N SER A 9 -17.85 7.23 -26.73
CA SER A 9 -17.25 8.00 -25.61
C SER A 9 -16.74 7.12 -24.46
N PHE A 10 -15.51 7.37 -23.99
CA PHE A 10 -14.95 6.73 -22.79
C PHE A 10 -15.52 7.32 -21.49
N TYR A 11 -16.63 6.76 -21.00
CA TYR A 11 -17.19 7.13 -19.69
C TYR A 11 -16.43 6.48 -18.52
N THR A 12 -15.83 7.30 -17.65
CA THR A 12 -15.25 6.87 -16.37
C THR A 12 -16.35 6.61 -15.33
N HIS A 13 -17.03 5.48 -15.44
CA HIS A 13 -18.09 5.12 -14.49
C HIS A 13 -17.54 4.53 -13.18
N ILE A 14 -17.49 5.38 -12.15
CA ILE A 14 -17.52 4.93 -10.75
C ILE A 14 -18.97 4.48 -10.47
N TYR A 15 -19.17 3.21 -10.06
CA TYR A 15 -20.49 2.73 -9.65
C TYR A 15 -20.50 2.21 -8.21
N THR A 16 -21.29 2.91 -7.39
CA THR A 16 -21.81 2.44 -6.11
C THR A 16 -22.64 1.17 -6.29
N CYS A 17 -22.45 0.17 -5.43
CA CYS A 17 -23.31 -1.02 -5.43
C CYS A 17 -24.72 -0.66 -4.91
N SER A 18 -25.72 -0.68 -5.81
CA SER A 18 -27.11 -0.36 -5.48
C SER A 18 -27.94 -1.64 -5.27
N THR A 19 -28.21 -1.99 -4.01
CA THR A 19 -29.17 -3.03 -3.65
C THR A 19 -30.61 -2.55 -3.84
N ALA A 20 -31.46 -3.37 -4.46
CA ALA A 20 -32.91 -3.15 -4.53
C ALA A 20 -33.67 -4.44 -4.20
N GLY A 21 -34.72 -4.33 -3.37
CA GLY A 21 -35.81 -5.32 -3.34
C GLY A 21 -36.77 -5.11 -4.54
N GLY A 22 -37.70 -6.00 -4.86
CA GLY A 22 -38.12 -7.22 -4.17
C GLY A 22 -39.61 -7.17 -3.81
N VAL A 23 -40.41 -8.14 -4.30
CA VAL A 23 -41.79 -8.50 -3.86
C VAL A 23 -42.23 -9.80 -4.57
N SER A 24 -43.23 -10.51 -4.03
CA SER A 24 -43.77 -11.82 -4.46
C SER A 24 -44.81 -11.70 -5.61
N ALA A 25 -45.27 -12.74 -6.33
CA ALA A 25 -45.83 -14.03 -5.88
C ALA A 25 -46.20 -15.00 -7.04
N HIS A 26 -46.49 -16.27 -6.70
CA HIS A 26 -47.27 -17.28 -7.47
C HIS A 26 -46.72 -17.80 -8.83
N SER A 27 -47.05 -19.02 -9.34
CA SER A 27 -47.56 -20.27 -8.73
C SER A 27 -47.54 -21.49 -9.70
N VAL A 28 -47.67 -22.71 -9.15
CA VAL A 28 -48.09 -24.02 -9.74
C VAL A 28 -47.27 -24.70 -10.88
N LEU A 29 -47.01 -26.01 -10.68
CA LEU A 29 -47.07 -27.17 -11.63
C LEU A 29 -45.86 -28.12 -11.46
N THR A 30 -45.89 -29.09 -10.54
CA THR A 30 -46.42 -30.46 -10.64
C THR A 30 -45.55 -31.50 -11.35
N SER A 31 -45.29 -32.59 -10.59
CA SER A 31 -45.07 -34.00 -10.99
C SER A 31 -43.64 -34.43 -11.36
N SER A 32 -43.16 -35.66 -11.15
CA SER A 32 -43.56 -36.83 -10.31
C SER A 32 -42.27 -37.68 -10.07
N CYS A 33 -42.17 -38.80 -9.34
CA CYS A 33 -43.14 -39.77 -8.82
C CYS A 33 -42.55 -40.54 -7.60
N SER A 34 -43.42 -41.20 -6.82
CA SER A 34 -43.09 -42.09 -5.69
C SER A 34 -43.26 -43.58 -6.15
N PRO A 35 -43.43 -44.66 -5.32
CA PRO A 35 -43.53 -44.78 -3.85
C PRO A 35 -42.91 -46.06 -3.18
N CYS A 36 -43.31 -46.29 -1.91
CA CYS A 36 -43.32 -47.57 -1.15
C CYS A 36 -41.97 -48.09 -0.60
N VAL A 37 -41.87 -48.77 0.56
CA VAL A 37 -42.80 -49.22 1.65
C VAL A 37 -42.09 -48.95 3.00
N GLY A 38 -42.70 -48.74 4.18
CA GLY A 38 -44.10 -48.56 4.59
C GLY A 38 -44.41 -49.18 5.98
N ALA A 39 -45.56 -48.83 6.58
CA ALA A 39 -46.16 -49.36 7.85
C ALA A 39 -45.48 -48.98 9.21
N LYS A 40 -46.18 -48.83 10.36
CA LYS A 40 -47.59 -48.47 10.70
C LYS A 40 -47.73 -48.17 12.22
N GLY A 41 -48.81 -47.48 12.66
CA GLY A 41 -49.15 -47.20 14.08
C GLY A 41 -48.67 -45.81 14.55
N GLN A 42 -49.45 -44.77 14.88
CA GLN A 42 -50.89 -44.54 15.22
C GLN A 42 -51.28 -44.66 16.71
N GLY A 43 -51.78 -43.54 17.29
CA GLY A 43 -52.38 -43.40 18.63
C GLY A 43 -51.43 -42.81 19.71
N GLY A 44 -51.78 -41.78 20.51
CA GLY A 44 -53.00 -40.96 20.55
C GLY A 44 -52.92 -39.81 21.59
N HIS A 45 -53.90 -38.89 21.59
CA HIS A 45 -54.05 -37.68 22.45
C HIS A 45 -53.65 -37.85 23.94
N SER A 46 -53.17 -36.82 24.66
CA SER A 46 -53.93 -35.59 24.99
C SER A 46 -53.11 -34.58 25.85
N SER A 47 -53.69 -33.44 26.22
CA SER A 47 -53.05 -32.29 26.90
C SER A 47 -53.61 -32.01 28.32
N GLY A 48 -52.79 -31.56 29.29
CA GLY A 48 -53.34 -30.98 30.53
C GLY A 48 -52.38 -30.54 31.67
N PHE A 49 -52.19 -29.22 31.80
CA PHE A 49 -52.08 -28.41 33.05
C PHE A 49 -50.98 -28.60 34.15
N LYS A 50 -50.28 -27.47 34.38
CA LYS A 50 -49.85 -26.81 35.66
C LYS A 50 -48.58 -27.20 36.47
N GLU A 51 -47.58 -26.31 36.36
CA GLU A 51 -46.87 -25.52 37.40
C GLU A 51 -46.46 -26.14 38.77
N GLY A 52 -45.17 -26.03 39.15
CA GLY A 52 -44.72 -26.25 40.55
C GLY A 52 -43.21 -26.22 40.87
N GLN A 53 -42.64 -25.02 41.10
CA GLN A 53 -41.57 -24.65 42.05
C GLN A 53 -40.18 -25.37 42.19
N GLN A 54 -39.14 -24.53 42.39
CA GLN A 54 -37.85 -24.70 43.13
C GLN A 54 -36.67 -25.57 42.58
N PRO A 55 -35.41 -25.04 42.60
CA PRO A 55 -34.12 -25.79 42.42
C PRO A 55 -33.33 -25.97 43.75
N ILE A 56 -32.03 -26.36 43.70
CA ILE A 56 -30.98 -26.56 44.79
C ILE A 56 -30.79 -28.06 45.19
N PRO A 57 -29.59 -28.61 45.56
CA PRO A 57 -28.14 -28.26 45.33
C PRO A 57 -27.17 -29.44 44.97
N ALA A 58 -25.89 -29.13 44.69
CA ALA A 58 -24.66 -29.82 45.16
C ALA A 58 -23.43 -28.92 44.83
N ALA A 59 -22.36 -28.66 45.61
CA ALA A 59 -21.68 -29.23 46.78
C ALA A 59 -20.58 -30.30 46.51
N ALA A 60 -19.38 -30.34 47.13
CA ALA A 60 -18.49 -29.33 47.76
C ALA A 60 -17.16 -29.98 48.29
N LEU A 61 -16.12 -29.16 48.57
CA LEU A 61 -14.97 -29.35 49.53
C LEU A 61 -13.81 -30.33 49.19
N PRO A 62 -12.62 -30.25 49.85
CA PRO A 62 -12.07 -29.30 50.86
C PRO A 62 -10.88 -28.44 50.29
N SER A 63 -9.78 -27.92 50.91
CA SER A 63 -9.05 -28.01 52.22
C SER A 63 -8.18 -26.74 52.50
N ALA A 64 -7.59 -26.59 53.70
CA ALA A 64 -6.53 -25.60 54.12
C ALA A 64 -5.77 -26.13 55.39
N PRO A 65 -4.95 -25.41 56.23
CA PRO A 65 -4.34 -24.04 56.19
C PRO A 65 -2.87 -23.88 56.79
N ARG A 66 -2.37 -22.62 56.96
CA ARG A 66 -1.28 -22.10 57.89
C ARG A 66 0.22 -22.38 57.57
N GLU A 67 1.26 -21.66 58.07
CA GLU A 67 1.43 -20.58 59.10
C GLU A 67 2.72 -19.69 58.89
N ARG A 68 2.80 -18.47 59.47
CA ARG A 68 4.02 -17.68 59.94
C ARG A 68 5.17 -17.26 58.97
N GLU A 69 6.03 -16.24 59.20
CA GLU A 69 6.07 -15.08 60.14
C GLU A 69 6.85 -13.86 59.53
N SER A 70 7.27 -12.85 60.32
CA SER A 70 7.57 -11.47 59.89
C SER A 70 9.03 -11.08 59.57
N ASN A 71 9.21 -9.95 58.85
CA ASN A 71 10.24 -8.96 59.21
C ASN A 71 9.85 -7.51 58.83
N LYS A 72 10.48 -6.48 59.43
CA LYS A 72 10.11 -5.05 59.28
C LYS A 72 11.27 -4.16 58.80
N ALA A 73 10.95 -3.12 58.03
CA ALA A 73 11.74 -1.88 57.93
C ALA A 73 10.80 -0.67 57.74
N THR A 74 11.17 0.50 58.29
CA THR A 74 10.29 1.68 58.37
C THR A 74 10.92 2.88 57.64
N VAL A 75 10.18 3.50 56.71
CA VAL A 75 10.53 4.81 56.12
C VAL A 75 9.32 5.73 56.22
N ARG A 76 9.56 7.04 56.39
CA ARG A 76 8.55 8.05 56.73
C ARG A 76 7.77 8.54 55.50
N LEU A 77 6.51 8.91 55.73
CA LEU A 77 5.72 9.72 54.82
C LEU A 77 6.29 11.15 54.72
N SER A 78 6.32 11.69 53.49
CA SER A 78 6.37 13.13 53.23
C SER A 78 5.48 13.44 52.03
N GLN A 79 4.58 14.41 52.16
CA GLN A 79 3.62 14.74 51.10
C GLN A 79 4.30 15.47 49.93
N LYS A 80 4.09 14.97 48.71
CA LYS A 80 4.14 15.77 47.46
C LYS A 80 2.99 15.31 46.56
N ALA A 81 2.44 16.25 45.79
CA ALA A 81 1.29 15.99 44.93
C ALA A 81 1.63 15.04 43.78
N THR A 82 0.74 14.10 43.49
CA THR A 82 0.83 13.23 42.31
C THR A 82 0.36 13.97 41.07
N MET A 83 1.30 14.43 40.24
CA MET A 83 1.05 14.56 38.81
C MET A 83 0.89 13.15 38.20
N PRO A 84 -0.01 12.93 37.24
CA PRO A 84 -0.03 11.68 36.48
C PRO A 84 1.24 11.60 35.60
N LEU A 85 1.89 10.44 35.59
CA LEU A 85 3.05 10.19 34.74
C LEU A 85 2.62 10.03 33.27
N THR A 86 2.80 11.09 32.48
CA THR A 86 2.81 10.98 31.02
C THR A 86 3.94 10.03 30.60
N ARG A 87 3.58 8.91 29.98
CA ARG A 87 4.56 8.03 29.34
C ARG A 87 5.00 8.67 28.03
N SER A 88 6.13 9.37 28.03
CA SER A 88 6.79 9.71 26.77
C SER A 88 7.19 8.42 26.06
N LEU A 89 6.63 8.21 24.85
CA LEU A 89 7.07 7.15 23.96
C LEU A 89 8.45 7.56 23.43
N SER A 90 9.51 6.91 23.90
CA SER A 90 10.87 7.28 23.51
C SER A 90 11.09 7.04 22.02
N MET A 91 11.47 8.09 21.28
CA MET A 91 11.76 8.02 19.84
C MET A 91 12.96 7.12 19.47
N GLY A 92 13.70 6.60 20.46
CA GLY A 92 14.92 5.78 20.31
C GLY A 92 14.76 4.41 19.64
N SER A 93 13.71 4.19 18.83
CA SER A 93 13.55 3.01 17.97
C SER A 93 13.85 3.30 16.48
N LEU A 94 14.11 4.56 16.11
CA LEU A 94 14.65 4.97 14.81
C LEU A 94 16.16 5.26 14.92
N SER A 95 16.94 4.26 15.36
CA SER A 95 18.37 4.41 15.66
C SER A 95 19.21 4.66 14.39
N GLY A 96 19.51 5.92 14.13
CA GLY A 96 20.39 6.39 13.04
C GLY A 96 19.79 7.51 12.19
N LEU A 97 18.45 7.66 12.16
CA LEU A 97 17.82 8.75 11.42
C LEU A 97 17.97 10.08 12.18
N PRO A 98 18.27 11.21 11.52
CA PRO A 98 18.42 12.48 12.21
C PRO A 98 17.11 12.87 12.89
N LEU A 99 17.21 13.08 14.20
CA LEU A 99 16.25 13.87 14.94
C LEU A 99 16.26 15.27 14.31
N TRP A 100 15.09 15.74 13.89
CA TRP A 100 14.91 17.18 13.73
C TRP A 100 14.72 17.74 15.14
N ASP A 101 15.41 18.82 15.48
CA ASP A 101 15.10 19.60 16.67
C ASP A 101 13.75 20.30 16.44
N GLN A 102 12.67 19.57 16.75
CA GLN A 102 11.30 20.06 16.59
C GLN A 102 10.90 20.86 17.82
N GLU A 103 10.48 22.10 17.60
CA GLU A 103 9.59 22.76 18.55
C GLU A 103 8.29 21.96 18.60
N GLU A 104 8.04 21.29 19.73
CA GLU A 104 6.79 20.54 19.94
C GLU A 104 5.61 21.52 19.84
N LEU A 105 4.64 21.20 18.98
CA LEU A 105 3.40 21.99 18.89
C LEU A 105 2.68 21.92 20.25
N PRO A 106 2.10 23.04 20.74
CA PRO A 106 1.32 23.04 21.97
C PRO A 106 -0.06 22.39 21.74
N VAL A 107 -0.07 21.08 21.53
CA VAL A 107 -1.23 20.24 21.16
C VAL A 107 -2.43 20.45 22.09
N GLU A 108 -2.19 20.64 23.39
CA GLU A 108 -3.23 20.91 24.39
C GLU A 108 -4.04 22.19 24.09
N ASP A 109 -3.42 23.15 23.39
CA ASP A 109 -3.91 24.50 23.07
C ASP A 109 -4.43 24.61 21.62
N LEU A 110 -4.58 23.46 20.94
CA LEU A 110 -4.87 23.31 19.52
C LEU A 110 -5.94 22.23 19.25
N LEU A 111 -6.64 22.34 18.12
CA LEU A 111 -7.48 21.25 17.57
C LEU A 111 -7.10 20.96 16.12
N LEU A 112 -6.91 19.69 15.77
CA LEU A 112 -6.61 19.24 14.41
C LEU A 112 -7.79 18.50 13.81
N PHE A 113 -8.24 18.97 12.64
CA PHE A 113 -9.26 18.34 11.83
C PHE A 113 -8.69 17.94 10.47
N GLU A 114 -8.76 16.65 10.11
CA GLU A 114 -8.30 16.14 8.81
C GLU A 114 -9.51 15.75 7.95
N VAL A 115 -9.73 16.49 6.85
CA VAL A 115 -10.93 16.44 6.02
C VAL A 115 -10.61 15.73 4.71
N ALA A 116 -11.26 14.61 4.42
CA ALA A 116 -11.09 13.89 3.17
C ALA A 116 -12.38 13.15 2.75
N TRP A 117 -12.59 13.04 1.44
CA TRP A 117 -13.71 12.25 0.88
C TRP A 117 -13.65 10.76 1.25
N GLU A 118 -12.44 10.25 1.56
CA GLU A 118 -12.19 8.85 1.86
C GLU A 118 -12.22 8.49 3.37
N VAL A 119 -12.56 9.43 4.28
CA VAL A 119 -12.72 9.11 5.73
C VAL A 119 -13.85 8.09 5.91
N THR A 120 -13.54 6.91 6.46
CA THR A 120 -14.44 5.73 6.53
C THR A 120 -14.97 5.22 5.17
N ASN A 121 -14.41 5.67 4.05
CA ASN A 121 -14.94 5.44 2.71
C ASN A 121 -13.83 5.06 1.70
N LYS A 122 -13.58 3.76 1.51
CA LYS A 122 -12.48 3.29 0.67
C LYS A 122 -12.81 3.42 -0.82
N VAL A 123 -12.29 4.48 -1.46
CA VAL A 123 -12.47 4.74 -2.90
C VAL A 123 -11.15 4.51 -3.67
N GLY A 124 -10.01 4.79 -3.05
CA GLY A 124 -8.70 4.82 -3.68
C GLY A 124 -7.56 4.69 -2.68
N GLY A 125 -6.51 5.49 -2.90
CA GLY A 125 -5.29 5.45 -2.09
C GLY A 125 -5.33 6.35 -0.86
N ILE A 126 -6.20 7.37 -0.83
CA ILE A 126 -6.22 8.36 0.25
C ILE A 126 -6.77 7.73 1.53
N TYR A 127 -7.74 6.81 1.41
CA TYR A 127 -8.15 5.93 2.50
C TYR A 127 -6.94 5.28 3.19
N THR A 128 -6.01 4.70 2.43
CA THR A 128 -4.83 4.03 2.98
C THR A 128 -3.89 4.99 3.69
N VAL A 129 -3.68 6.20 3.14
CA VAL A 129 -2.87 7.26 3.79
C VAL A 129 -3.47 7.62 5.14
N ILE A 130 -4.72 8.07 5.15
CA ILE A 130 -5.34 8.64 6.34
C ILE A 130 -5.63 7.55 7.39
N GLN A 131 -5.91 6.31 6.97
CA GLN A 131 -6.04 5.15 7.85
C GLN A 131 -4.72 4.78 8.54
N THR A 132 -3.61 4.66 7.79
CA THR A 132 -2.33 4.23 8.38
C THR A 132 -1.72 5.35 9.24
N LYS A 133 -1.73 6.58 8.73
CA LYS A 133 -1.28 7.79 9.44
C LYS A 133 -2.12 8.11 10.70
N ALA A 134 -3.33 7.57 10.83
CA ALA A 134 -4.18 7.80 11.99
C ALA A 134 -3.47 7.47 13.31
N LYS A 135 -2.75 6.34 13.38
CA LYS A 135 -2.07 5.89 14.60
C LYS A 135 -1.06 6.91 15.11
N VAL A 136 -0.11 7.33 14.27
CA VAL A 136 0.91 8.32 14.65
C VAL A 136 0.29 9.69 14.93
N THR A 137 -0.78 10.06 14.23
CA THR A 137 -1.47 11.34 14.48
C THR A 137 -2.21 11.31 15.82
N VAL A 138 -2.80 10.19 16.24
CA VAL A 138 -3.41 10.04 17.58
C VAL A 138 -2.34 9.96 18.68
N ASP A 139 -1.19 9.31 18.43
CA ASP A 139 -0.08 9.29 19.39
C ASP A 139 0.49 10.70 19.67
N GLU A 140 0.40 11.60 18.68
CA GLU A 140 0.80 13.01 18.74
C GLU A 140 -0.31 13.92 19.33
N TRP A 141 -1.57 13.77 18.91
CA TRP A 141 -2.67 14.71 19.19
C TRP A 141 -3.70 14.25 20.24
N GLY A 142 -3.71 12.97 20.62
CA GLY A 142 -4.68 12.41 21.57
C GLY A 142 -6.13 12.68 21.17
N GLU A 143 -6.91 13.26 22.10
CA GLU A 143 -8.34 13.57 21.88
C GLU A 143 -8.57 14.88 21.11
N ASN A 144 -7.52 15.64 20.77
CA ASN A 144 -7.61 16.87 19.98
C ASN A 144 -7.57 16.62 18.46
N PHE A 145 -7.54 15.35 18.02
CA PHE A 145 -7.58 14.95 16.61
C PHE A 145 -8.94 14.38 16.19
N PHE A 146 -9.47 14.94 15.10
CA PHE A 146 -10.74 14.58 14.49
C PHE A 146 -10.57 14.42 12.98
N MET A 147 -11.32 13.49 12.39
CA MET A 147 -11.37 13.30 10.93
C MET A 147 -12.77 13.62 10.42
N ILE A 148 -12.89 14.25 9.25
CA ILE A 148 -14.17 14.68 8.69
C ILE A 148 -14.39 14.13 7.28
N GLY A 149 -15.58 13.59 7.01
CA GLY A 149 -15.95 13.09 5.68
C GLY A 149 -17.45 12.91 5.45
N PRO A 150 -17.84 12.33 4.30
CA PRO A 150 -19.22 12.00 3.99
C PRO A 150 -19.70 10.77 4.78
N TYR A 151 -20.96 10.78 5.22
CA TYR A 151 -21.61 9.65 5.88
C TYR A 151 -22.14 8.62 4.88
N TYR A 152 -21.86 7.34 5.14
CA TYR A 152 -22.46 6.20 4.46
C TYR A 152 -22.90 5.17 5.50
N GLU A 153 -24.21 4.88 5.56
CA GLU A 153 -24.83 4.05 6.61
C GLU A 153 -24.18 2.67 6.76
N HIS A 154 -23.85 1.99 5.66
CA HIS A 154 -23.19 0.69 5.69
C HIS A 154 -21.78 0.77 6.31
N ASN A 155 -21.00 1.78 5.92
CA ASN A 155 -19.63 1.97 6.40
C ASN A 155 -19.64 2.36 7.88
N PHE A 156 -20.55 3.24 8.30
CA PHE A 156 -20.73 3.62 9.70
C PHE A 156 -21.01 2.39 10.57
N LYS A 157 -22.00 1.57 10.21
CA LYS A 157 -22.38 0.35 10.96
C LYS A 157 -21.31 -0.75 10.97
N THR A 158 -20.30 -0.69 10.12
CA THR A 158 -19.25 -1.73 10.01
C THR A 158 -17.86 -1.26 10.46
N GLN A 159 -17.61 0.05 10.52
CA GLN A 159 -16.30 0.63 10.80
C GLN A 159 -16.31 1.68 11.92
N VAL A 160 -17.44 2.11 12.46
CA VAL A 160 -17.50 3.22 13.44
C VAL A 160 -18.22 2.82 14.71
N GLU A 161 -17.56 3.01 15.85
CA GLU A 161 -18.18 2.96 17.17
C GLU A 161 -18.84 4.31 17.47
N GLN A 162 -20.17 4.35 17.55
CA GLN A 162 -20.90 5.57 17.86
C GLN A 162 -20.71 5.97 19.33
N CYS A 163 -20.32 7.21 19.58
CA CYS A 163 -20.19 7.78 20.92
C CYS A 163 -20.63 9.25 20.94
N ASP A 164 -20.66 9.88 22.13
CA ASP A 164 -20.82 11.33 22.26
C ASP A 164 -19.50 12.07 22.03
N PRO A 165 -19.51 13.33 21.51
CA PRO A 165 -18.32 14.17 21.46
C PRO A 165 -17.85 14.57 22.87
N PRO A 166 -16.57 14.38 23.24
CA PRO A 166 -16.07 14.75 24.57
C PRO A 166 -15.93 16.28 24.73
N ASN A 167 -15.63 16.98 23.64
CA ASN A 167 -15.48 18.44 23.64
C ASN A 167 -16.84 19.13 23.49
N ALA A 168 -17.20 19.96 24.48
CA ALA A 168 -18.49 20.64 24.54
C ALA A 168 -18.75 21.61 23.37
N ALA A 169 -17.71 22.30 22.86
CA ALA A 169 -17.85 23.20 21.72
C ALA A 169 -18.11 22.42 20.41
N ILE A 170 -17.47 21.27 20.24
CA ILE A 170 -17.77 20.35 19.12
C ILE A 170 -19.20 19.82 19.25
N LYS A 171 -19.64 19.41 20.45
CA LYS A 171 -21.02 18.97 20.69
C LYS A 171 -22.04 20.07 20.34
N ALA A 172 -21.83 21.29 20.82
CA ALA A 172 -22.70 22.44 20.50
C ALA A 172 -22.75 22.76 18.99
N ALA A 173 -21.61 22.72 18.29
CA ALA A 173 -21.56 22.92 16.84
C ALA A 173 -22.33 21.84 16.06
N LEU A 174 -22.20 20.56 16.47
CA LEU A 174 -22.95 19.45 15.87
C LEU A 174 -24.45 19.51 16.17
N GLU A 175 -24.84 19.97 17.36
CA GLU A 175 -26.23 20.19 17.74
C GLU A 175 -26.84 21.38 16.96
N SER A 176 -26.09 22.46 16.74
CA SER A 176 -26.52 23.59 15.88
C SER A 176 -26.88 23.13 14.45
N ILE A 177 -26.03 22.30 13.84
CA ILE A 177 -26.27 21.73 12.50
C ILE A 177 -27.52 20.85 12.47
N LYS A 178 -27.71 20.00 13.50
CA LYS A 178 -28.90 19.13 13.63
C LYS A 178 -30.19 19.92 13.80
N ASN A 179 -30.16 20.97 14.61
CA ASN A 179 -31.30 21.86 14.84
C ASN A 179 -31.72 22.64 13.58
N ASN A 180 -30.81 22.79 12.61
CA ASN A 180 -31.09 23.37 11.29
C ASN A 180 -31.39 22.30 10.20
N GLY A 181 -31.76 21.08 10.59
CA GLY A 181 -32.30 20.06 9.69
C GLY A 181 -31.28 19.26 8.88
N CYS A 182 -29.98 19.40 9.14
CA CYS A 182 -28.93 18.58 8.54
C CYS A 182 -28.56 17.40 9.44
N GLN A 183 -28.19 16.24 8.87
CA GLN A 183 -27.80 15.06 9.65
C GLN A 183 -26.26 14.93 9.72
N VAL A 184 -25.74 14.70 10.93
CA VAL A 184 -24.31 14.49 11.19
C VAL A 184 -24.10 13.48 12.32
N HIS A 185 -23.18 12.55 12.09
CA HIS A 185 -22.86 11.42 12.96
C HIS A 185 -21.48 11.61 13.59
N PHE A 186 -21.31 11.12 14.81
CA PHE A 186 -20.05 11.15 15.56
C PHE A 186 -19.70 9.75 16.06
N GLY A 187 -18.41 9.44 16.16
CA GLY A 187 -17.93 8.17 16.68
C GLY A 187 -16.40 8.06 16.67
N ARG A 188 -15.87 6.86 16.91
CA ARG A 188 -14.47 6.49 16.67
C ARG A 188 -14.36 5.51 15.51
N TRP A 189 -13.40 5.72 14.61
CA TRP A 189 -13.12 4.80 13.52
C TRP A 189 -12.37 3.57 14.04
N LEU A 190 -12.88 2.37 13.78
CA LEU A 190 -12.35 1.08 14.25
C LEU A 190 -11.09 0.66 13.47
N ILE A 191 -10.04 1.46 13.61
CA ILE A 191 -8.72 1.31 12.99
C ILE A 191 -7.62 1.55 14.03
N GLU A 192 -6.35 1.34 13.65
CA GLU A 192 -5.22 1.57 14.55
C GLU A 192 -5.17 3.04 15.01
N GLY A 193 -5.21 3.27 16.33
CA GLY A 193 -5.30 4.60 16.95
C GLY A 193 -6.72 5.03 17.35
N THR A 194 -7.77 4.47 16.75
CA THR A 194 -9.19 4.79 17.05
C THR A 194 -9.56 6.29 17.02
N PRO A 195 -9.22 7.04 15.95
CA PRO A 195 -9.45 8.48 15.88
C PRO A 195 -10.96 8.82 15.88
N TYR A 196 -11.30 10.01 16.37
CA TYR A 196 -12.67 10.52 16.30
C TYR A 196 -13.06 10.88 14.86
N VAL A 197 -14.30 10.61 14.48
CA VAL A 197 -14.87 10.92 13.17
C VAL A 197 -16.13 11.78 13.26
N ILE A 198 -16.25 12.75 12.36
CA ILE A 198 -17.44 13.57 12.11
C ILE A 198 -17.90 13.28 10.68
N LEU A 199 -19.09 12.71 10.52
CA LEU A 199 -19.57 12.22 9.23
C LEU A 199 -20.89 12.89 8.84
N PHE A 200 -20.88 13.61 7.72
CA PHE A 200 -22.01 14.43 7.25
C PHE A 200 -22.87 13.70 6.23
N ASP A 201 -24.18 13.64 6.46
CA ASP A 201 -25.12 13.12 5.47
C ASP A 201 -25.39 14.17 4.38
N ILE A 202 -24.64 14.02 3.28
CA ILE A 202 -24.78 14.83 2.08
C ILE A 202 -26.14 14.66 1.39
N GLY A 203 -26.81 13.52 1.57
CA GLY A 203 -28.14 13.27 1.01
C GLY A 203 -29.22 14.04 1.77
N ALA A 204 -29.16 14.03 3.10
CA ALA A 204 -30.05 14.81 3.95
C ALA A 204 -29.92 16.34 3.76
N ALA A 205 -28.75 16.81 3.30
CA ALA A 205 -28.48 18.22 3.04
C ALA A 205 -28.71 18.67 1.58
N ALA A 206 -29.02 17.76 0.65
CA ALA A 206 -29.07 18.04 -0.78
C ALA A 206 -30.13 19.09 -1.19
N TRP A 207 -31.16 19.31 -0.37
CA TRP A 207 -32.18 20.35 -0.59
C TRP A 207 -31.63 21.78 -0.65
N ASN A 208 -30.43 22.02 -0.11
CA ASN A 208 -29.79 23.33 -0.04
C ASN A 208 -28.75 23.56 -1.18
N LEU A 209 -28.59 22.59 -2.10
CA LEU A 209 -27.57 22.59 -3.14
C LEU A 209 -27.62 23.84 -4.05
N ASP A 210 -28.79 24.23 -4.54
CA ASP A 210 -28.90 25.35 -5.48
C ASP A 210 -28.54 26.70 -4.83
N ARG A 211 -28.84 26.87 -3.54
CA ARG A 211 -28.36 28.00 -2.74
C ARG A 211 -26.84 27.98 -2.66
N TRP A 212 -26.25 26.84 -2.30
CA TRP A 212 -24.80 26.73 -2.18
C TRP A 212 -24.06 26.89 -3.52
N LYS A 213 -24.69 26.55 -4.65
CA LYS A 213 -24.17 26.90 -5.99
C LYS A 213 -24.15 28.41 -6.21
N GLY A 214 -25.21 29.12 -5.79
CA GLY A 214 -25.23 30.58 -5.76
C GLY A 214 -24.16 31.18 -4.85
N ASP A 215 -24.02 30.66 -3.62
CA ASP A 215 -22.99 31.10 -2.66
C ASP A 215 -21.57 30.87 -3.21
N LEU A 216 -21.29 29.72 -3.85
CA LEU A 216 -20.01 29.41 -4.49
C LEU A 216 -19.73 30.36 -5.67
N TRP A 217 -20.70 30.56 -6.55
CA TRP A 217 -20.58 31.48 -7.69
C TRP A 217 -20.30 32.92 -7.22
N ASN A 218 -21.03 33.41 -6.23
CA ASN A 218 -20.82 34.74 -5.64
C ASN A 218 -19.48 34.86 -4.88
N THR A 219 -18.92 33.73 -4.43
CA THR A 219 -17.62 33.66 -3.72
C THR A 219 -16.42 33.68 -4.66
N CYS A 220 -16.48 32.93 -5.76
CA CYS A 220 -15.29 32.62 -6.58
C CYS A 220 -15.56 32.41 -8.08
N SER A 221 -16.78 32.68 -8.55
CA SER A 221 -17.21 32.51 -9.96
C SER A 221 -17.03 31.10 -10.52
N ILE A 222 -17.06 30.07 -9.68
CA ILE A 222 -17.04 28.66 -10.10
C ILE A 222 -18.48 28.15 -10.20
N GLY A 223 -18.89 27.80 -11.42
CA GLY A 223 -20.21 27.20 -11.70
C GLY A 223 -20.12 25.67 -11.76
N LEU A 224 -21.06 24.96 -11.14
CA LEU A 224 -21.10 23.49 -11.14
C LEU A 224 -22.26 22.95 -12.01
N PRO A 225 -21.99 22.12 -13.04
CA PRO A 225 -23.03 21.52 -13.86
C PRO A 225 -24.07 20.74 -13.04
N TYR A 226 -25.33 20.73 -13.49
CA TYR A 226 -26.38 19.97 -12.80
C TYR A 226 -26.10 18.46 -12.79
N HIS A 227 -25.58 17.92 -13.89
CA HIS A 227 -25.35 16.49 -14.07
C HIS A 227 -24.09 15.94 -13.36
N ASP A 228 -23.13 16.78 -12.96
CA ASP A 228 -21.94 16.31 -12.24
C ASP A 228 -22.23 16.13 -10.76
N ARG A 229 -22.73 14.95 -10.43
CA ARG A 229 -23.04 14.56 -9.06
C ARG A 229 -21.84 14.65 -8.12
N GLU A 230 -20.63 14.29 -8.56
CA GLU A 230 -19.45 14.29 -7.68
C GLU A 230 -19.06 15.71 -7.28
N ALA A 231 -19.12 16.67 -8.21
CA ALA A 231 -18.91 18.08 -7.91
C ALA A 231 -20.02 18.67 -7.02
N ASN A 232 -21.28 18.27 -7.24
CA ASN A 232 -22.41 18.69 -6.39
C ASN A 232 -22.30 18.14 -4.96
N ASP A 233 -22.01 16.85 -4.81
CA ASP A 233 -21.87 16.16 -3.53
C ASP A 233 -20.64 16.70 -2.76
N SER A 234 -19.55 17.06 -3.47
CA SER A 234 -18.38 17.77 -2.92
C SER A 234 -18.71 19.17 -2.40
N LEU A 235 -19.55 19.93 -3.11
CA LEU A 235 -20.02 21.25 -2.65
C LEU A 235 -20.92 21.14 -1.42
N ILE A 236 -21.78 20.12 -1.34
CA ILE A 236 -22.60 19.85 -0.15
C ILE A 236 -21.70 19.55 1.05
N LEU A 237 -20.74 18.63 0.91
CA LEU A 237 -19.77 18.32 1.96
C LEU A 237 -18.99 19.57 2.38
N GLY A 238 -18.39 20.29 1.42
CA GLY A 238 -17.62 21.50 1.70
C GLY A 238 -18.44 22.60 2.40
N SER A 239 -19.72 22.74 2.05
CA SER A 239 -20.62 23.72 2.66
C SER A 239 -21.01 23.36 4.09
N LEU A 240 -21.26 22.08 4.37
CA LEU A 240 -21.50 21.56 5.73
C LEU A 240 -20.25 21.69 6.60
N VAL A 241 -19.08 21.36 6.06
CA VAL A 241 -17.79 21.50 6.76
C VAL A 241 -17.48 22.98 7.08
N ALA A 242 -17.67 23.89 6.12
CA ALA A 242 -17.49 25.32 6.33
C ALA A 242 -18.57 25.96 7.24
N TRP A 243 -19.71 25.29 7.45
CA TRP A 243 -20.71 25.67 8.46
C TRP A 243 -20.29 25.15 9.84
N PHE A 244 -19.90 23.88 9.95
CA PHE A 244 -19.36 23.30 11.19
C PHE A 244 -18.20 24.11 11.76
N PHE A 245 -17.22 24.49 10.94
CA PHE A 245 -16.10 25.30 11.43
C PHE A 245 -16.53 26.69 11.89
N LYS A 246 -17.52 27.32 11.24
CA LYS A 246 -18.10 28.60 11.71
C LYS A 246 -18.71 28.40 13.10
N GLU A 247 -19.61 27.43 13.25
CA GLU A 247 -20.29 27.17 14.54
C GLU A 247 -19.28 26.82 15.64
N LEU A 248 -18.23 26.06 15.31
CA LEU A 248 -17.15 25.74 16.24
C LEU A 248 -16.36 27.01 16.63
N THR A 249 -15.90 27.83 15.68
CA THR A 249 -15.13 29.04 16.02
C THR A 249 -15.92 30.05 16.85
N ASP A 250 -17.25 30.14 16.64
CA ASP A 250 -18.12 30.99 17.46
C ASP A 250 -18.19 30.53 18.93
N GLN A 251 -18.10 29.22 19.18
CA GLN A 251 -18.08 28.67 20.54
C GLN A 251 -16.71 28.79 21.23
N LEU A 252 -15.61 28.84 20.45
CA LEU A 252 -14.25 28.75 20.99
C LEU A 252 -13.63 30.07 21.49
N GLN A 253 -14.22 31.23 21.21
CA GLN A 253 -13.88 32.52 21.87
C GLN A 253 -12.36 32.72 22.11
N ASP A 254 -11.59 32.72 21.00
CA ASP A 254 -10.13 32.83 20.90
C ASP A 254 -9.23 31.62 21.26
N LYS A 255 -9.72 30.53 21.90
CA LYS A 255 -8.91 29.32 22.20
C LYS A 255 -9.73 28.01 22.37
N PRO A 256 -9.18 26.83 22.01
CA PRO A 256 -7.93 26.56 21.27
C PRO A 256 -7.94 27.08 19.83
N ASN A 257 -6.76 27.16 19.20
CA ASN A 257 -6.66 27.51 17.77
C ASN A 257 -6.95 26.26 16.92
N VAL A 258 -7.64 26.43 15.79
CA VAL A 258 -8.05 25.30 14.92
C VAL A 258 -7.13 25.19 13.71
N ILE A 259 -6.71 23.97 13.39
CA ILE A 259 -6.06 23.59 12.13
C ILE A 259 -7.02 22.67 11.36
N ALA A 260 -7.29 22.98 10.08
CA ALA A 260 -7.98 22.07 9.18
C ALA A 260 -7.10 21.69 7.98
N HIS A 261 -6.82 20.39 7.85
CA HIS A 261 -6.00 19.78 6.80
C HIS A 261 -6.92 19.10 5.80
N PHE A 262 -6.97 19.60 4.56
CA PHE A 262 -7.85 19.10 3.51
C PHE A 262 -7.08 18.23 2.51
N HIS A 263 -7.65 17.06 2.16
CA HIS A 263 -7.11 16.18 1.13
C HIS A 263 -8.02 16.13 -0.10
N GLU A 264 -7.42 16.42 -1.25
CA GLU A 264 -8.05 16.47 -2.58
C GLU A 264 -9.17 17.50 -2.81
N TRP A 265 -9.41 17.78 -4.09
CA TRP A 265 -10.38 18.78 -4.55
C TRP A 265 -11.81 18.53 -4.05
N GLN A 266 -12.23 17.26 -3.84
CA GLN A 266 -13.55 16.95 -3.29
C GLN A 266 -13.75 17.50 -1.86
N ALA A 267 -12.69 17.56 -1.05
CA ALA A 267 -12.73 18.20 0.27
C ALA A 267 -12.42 19.71 0.17
N GLY A 268 -11.59 20.10 -0.81
CA GLY A 268 -11.08 21.47 -1.00
C GLY A 268 -12.15 22.57 -1.09
N VAL A 269 -13.38 22.26 -1.49
CA VAL A 269 -14.49 23.23 -1.49
C VAL A 269 -14.75 23.84 -0.11
N GLY A 270 -14.60 23.04 0.95
CA GLY A 270 -14.75 23.53 2.33
C GLY A 270 -13.69 24.57 2.68
N LEU A 271 -12.43 24.33 2.28
CA LEU A 271 -11.30 25.24 2.49
C LEU A 271 -11.54 26.60 1.81
N VAL A 272 -12.00 26.59 0.56
CA VAL A 272 -12.32 27.83 -0.20
C VAL A 272 -13.37 28.66 0.54
N LEU A 273 -14.46 28.03 0.99
CA LEU A 273 -15.54 28.71 1.72
C LEU A 273 -15.07 29.24 3.08
N ILE A 274 -14.29 28.46 3.84
CA ILE A 274 -13.67 28.87 5.13
C ILE A 274 -12.82 30.14 4.95
N ARG A 275 -11.96 30.16 3.94
CA ARG A 275 -11.03 31.28 3.68
C ARG A 275 -11.75 32.51 3.16
N SER A 276 -12.75 32.36 2.28
CA SER A 276 -13.60 33.47 1.85
C SER A 276 -14.40 34.08 3.01
N ARG A 277 -14.88 33.25 3.94
CA ARG A 277 -15.62 33.68 5.15
C ARG A 277 -14.70 34.24 6.25
N LYS A 278 -13.37 34.17 6.06
CA LYS A 278 -12.34 34.64 7.01
C LYS A 278 -12.46 34.04 8.41
N LEU A 279 -12.82 32.76 8.51
CA LEU A 279 -12.89 32.08 9.81
C LEU A 279 -11.48 32.02 10.46
N PRO A 280 -11.35 32.20 11.79
CA PRO A 280 -10.07 32.29 12.48
C PRO A 280 -9.43 30.91 12.68
N MET A 281 -8.86 30.35 11.60
CA MET A 281 -8.26 29.01 11.60
C MET A 281 -7.14 28.85 10.57
N ALA A 282 -6.16 28.00 10.88
CA ALA A 282 -5.11 27.60 9.95
C ALA A 282 -5.63 26.55 8.95
N THR A 283 -5.18 26.59 7.70
CA THR A 283 -5.61 25.63 6.66
C THR A 283 -4.46 25.08 5.84
N VAL A 284 -4.39 23.75 5.75
CA VAL A 284 -3.47 23.02 4.87
C VAL A 284 -4.28 22.37 3.74
N PHE A 285 -3.75 22.35 2.52
CA PHE A 285 -4.29 21.56 1.41
C PHE A 285 -3.23 20.61 0.88
N THR A 286 -3.58 19.34 0.70
CA THR A 286 -2.72 18.33 0.06
C THR A 286 -3.41 17.77 -1.17
N THR A 287 -2.77 17.90 -2.34
CA THR A 287 -3.09 17.07 -3.51
C THR A 287 -2.20 15.82 -3.51
N HIS A 288 -2.85 14.68 -3.76
CA HIS A 288 -2.24 13.38 -3.95
C HIS A 288 -1.96 13.10 -5.43
N ALA A 289 -2.62 13.82 -6.36
CA ALA A 289 -2.41 13.78 -7.80
C ALA A 289 -3.13 14.98 -8.44
N THR A 290 -2.55 15.71 -9.39
CA THR A 290 -3.35 16.74 -10.06
C THR A 290 -4.44 16.10 -10.93
N LEU A 291 -5.60 16.73 -11.01
CA LEU A 291 -6.71 16.23 -11.84
C LEU A 291 -6.26 16.10 -13.30
N LEU A 292 -5.67 17.17 -13.85
CA LEU A 292 -5.27 17.24 -15.26
C LEU A 292 -4.13 16.29 -15.63
N GLY A 293 -3.10 16.13 -14.78
CA GLY A 293 -1.99 15.23 -15.06
C GLY A 293 -2.44 13.79 -15.29
N ARG A 294 -3.43 13.34 -14.51
CA ARG A 294 -4.04 12.00 -14.68
C ARG A 294 -4.75 11.84 -16.02
N TYR A 295 -5.49 12.86 -16.47
CA TYR A 295 -6.19 12.83 -17.77
C TYR A 295 -5.24 12.99 -18.97
N LEU A 296 -4.18 13.79 -18.84
CA LEU A 296 -3.20 14.02 -19.90
C LEU A 296 -2.33 12.78 -20.14
N CYS A 297 -1.84 12.13 -19.08
CA CYS A 297 -1.10 10.88 -19.22
C CYS A 297 -1.95 9.73 -19.79
N ALA A 298 -3.24 9.66 -19.41
CA ALA A 298 -4.18 8.70 -19.98
C ALA A 298 -4.48 8.94 -21.48
N GLY A 299 -4.25 10.15 -21.98
CA GLY A 299 -4.41 10.53 -23.39
C GLY A 299 -3.22 10.19 -24.29
N ASN A 300 -2.22 9.45 -23.81
CA ASN A 300 -0.93 9.21 -24.48
C ASN A 300 -0.17 10.50 -24.86
N ALA A 301 -0.41 11.61 -24.15
CA ALA A 301 0.39 12.82 -24.31
C ALA A 301 1.77 12.64 -23.67
N ASP A 302 2.81 13.20 -24.30
CA ASP A 302 4.14 13.33 -23.69
C ASP A 302 4.12 14.42 -22.62
N PHE A 303 3.60 14.07 -21.45
CA PHE A 303 3.20 15.01 -20.41
C PHE A 303 4.40 15.75 -19.80
N TYR A 304 5.38 15.00 -19.25
CA TYR A 304 6.47 15.58 -18.46
C TYR A 304 7.48 16.42 -19.25
N ASN A 305 7.55 16.29 -20.58
CA ASN A 305 8.41 17.11 -21.45
C ASN A 305 7.72 18.35 -22.03
N ASN A 306 6.42 18.54 -21.73
CA ASN A 306 5.58 19.59 -22.31
C ASN A 306 4.70 20.30 -21.27
N LEU A 307 4.99 20.18 -19.97
CA LEU A 307 4.25 20.81 -18.86
C LEU A 307 4.09 22.34 -19.03
N ASP A 308 5.06 22.98 -19.67
CA ASP A 308 5.14 24.40 -20.00
C ASP A 308 4.30 24.83 -21.21
N LYS A 309 3.76 23.87 -21.98
CA LYS A 309 3.11 24.10 -23.29
C LYS A 309 1.61 23.79 -23.30
N PHE A 310 1.06 23.27 -22.21
CA PHE A 310 -0.38 23.00 -22.11
C PHE A 310 -1.16 24.30 -21.86
N ASP A 311 -2.23 24.50 -22.63
CA ASP A 311 -3.27 25.48 -22.34
C ASP A 311 -4.23 24.85 -21.32
N ILE A 312 -3.90 24.99 -20.03
CA ILE A 312 -4.46 24.21 -18.93
C ILE A 312 -5.98 24.41 -18.82
N ASP A 313 -6.45 25.64 -19.02
CA ASP A 313 -7.87 25.99 -19.03
C ASP A 313 -8.60 25.36 -20.23
N ARG A 314 -7.99 25.34 -21.43
CA ARG A 314 -8.51 24.61 -22.60
C ARG A 314 -8.52 23.10 -22.40
N GLU A 315 -7.42 22.50 -21.91
CA GLU A 315 -7.32 21.05 -21.71
C GLU A 315 -8.40 20.55 -20.71
N ALA A 316 -8.73 21.35 -19.69
CA ALA A 316 -9.82 21.05 -18.76
C ALA A 316 -11.22 21.28 -19.38
N GLY A 317 -11.37 22.28 -20.23
CA GLY A 317 -12.59 22.58 -20.98
C GLY A 317 -12.96 21.48 -21.97
N GLU A 318 -12.02 21.07 -22.83
CA GLU A 318 -12.21 20.02 -23.83
C GLU A 318 -12.60 18.67 -23.21
N ARG A 319 -12.10 18.39 -22.00
CA ARG A 319 -12.40 17.16 -21.23
C ARG A 319 -13.64 17.28 -20.32
N GLN A 320 -14.33 18.43 -20.35
CA GLN A 320 -15.53 18.71 -19.52
C GLN A 320 -15.29 18.58 -18.01
N ILE A 321 -14.07 18.89 -17.55
CA ILE A 321 -13.65 18.86 -16.14
C ILE A 321 -13.26 20.25 -15.59
N TYR A 322 -13.43 21.31 -16.39
CA TYR A 322 -13.04 22.69 -16.07
C TYR A 322 -13.49 23.14 -14.67
N HIS A 323 -14.74 22.90 -14.28
CA HIS A 323 -15.26 23.24 -12.95
C HIS A 323 -14.56 22.49 -11.81
N ARG A 324 -14.19 21.22 -12.01
CA ARG A 324 -13.43 20.42 -11.02
C ARG A 324 -12.00 20.94 -10.88
N TYR A 325 -11.35 21.24 -12.01
CA TYR A 325 -10.04 21.88 -12.05
C TYR A 325 -10.06 23.26 -11.36
N CYS A 326 -11.08 24.08 -11.57
CA CYS A 326 -11.24 25.34 -10.86
C CYS A 326 -11.40 25.14 -9.34
N LEU A 327 -12.11 24.10 -8.88
CA LEU A 327 -12.20 23.78 -7.44
C LEU A 327 -10.84 23.34 -6.87
N GLU A 328 -10.09 22.51 -7.59
CA GLU A 328 -8.73 22.09 -7.23
C GLU A 328 -7.79 23.30 -7.09
N ARG A 329 -7.68 24.11 -8.15
CA ARG A 329 -6.85 25.33 -8.18
C ARG A 329 -7.28 26.36 -7.14
N ALA A 330 -8.59 26.53 -6.90
CA ALA A 330 -9.08 27.41 -5.84
C ALA A 330 -8.68 26.90 -4.45
N ALA A 331 -8.78 25.60 -4.16
CA ALA A 331 -8.35 25.02 -2.89
C ALA A 331 -6.84 25.18 -2.66
N VAL A 332 -6.02 24.98 -3.71
CA VAL A 332 -4.58 25.25 -3.71
C VAL A 332 -4.29 26.72 -3.35
N HIS A 333 -4.87 27.67 -4.09
CA HIS A 333 -4.58 29.11 -3.89
C HIS A 333 -5.17 29.66 -2.59
N CYS A 334 -6.30 29.13 -2.11
CA CYS A 334 -6.87 29.51 -0.82
C CYS A 334 -6.13 28.89 0.38
N SER A 335 -5.28 27.87 0.24
CA SER A 335 -4.61 27.25 1.40
C SER A 335 -3.58 28.18 2.06
N HIS A 336 -3.44 28.15 3.40
CA HIS A 336 -2.30 28.82 4.05
C HIS A 336 -0.99 28.08 3.73
N VAL A 337 -1.04 26.75 3.70
CA VAL A 337 0.05 25.86 3.28
C VAL A 337 -0.47 24.87 2.25
N PHE A 338 0.22 24.77 1.12
CA PHE A 338 -0.04 23.80 0.06
C PHE A 338 1.01 22.69 0.10
N THR A 339 0.61 21.42 0.04
CA THR A 339 1.52 20.27 -0.03
C THR A 339 1.18 19.32 -1.18
N THR A 340 2.19 18.59 -1.64
CA THR A 340 2.06 17.45 -2.55
C THR A 340 2.69 16.22 -1.93
N VAL A 341 2.29 15.03 -2.39
CA VAL A 341 2.83 13.76 -1.88
C VAL A 341 4.21 13.36 -2.43
N SER A 342 4.72 14.07 -3.44
CA SER A 342 6.05 13.83 -4.01
C SER A 342 6.61 15.04 -4.76
N GLN A 343 7.92 15.01 -5.02
CA GLN A 343 8.61 16.05 -5.78
C GLN A 343 8.22 16.06 -7.27
N ILE A 344 7.85 14.93 -7.88
CA ILE A 344 7.36 14.90 -9.26
C ILE A 344 5.97 15.55 -9.36
N THR A 345 5.07 15.28 -8.41
CA THR A 345 3.78 15.97 -8.30
C THR A 345 3.92 17.43 -7.86
N ALA A 346 5.02 17.82 -7.21
CA ALA A 346 5.32 19.22 -6.93
C ALA A 346 5.63 20.03 -8.21
N VAL A 347 6.46 19.48 -9.11
CA VAL A 347 6.73 20.06 -10.44
C VAL A 347 5.45 20.13 -11.27
N GLU A 348 4.62 19.08 -11.20
CA GLU A 348 3.31 19.01 -11.86
C GLU A 348 2.35 20.10 -11.38
N ALA A 349 2.20 20.27 -10.06
CA ALA A 349 1.31 21.26 -9.46
C ALA A 349 1.77 22.71 -9.69
N ASP A 350 3.08 22.96 -9.74
CA ASP A 350 3.60 24.29 -10.07
C ASP A 350 3.18 24.74 -11.48
N HIS A 351 3.21 23.82 -12.46
CA HIS A 351 2.76 24.10 -13.83
C HIS A 351 1.22 24.11 -13.94
N MET A 352 0.55 23.05 -13.50
CA MET A 352 -0.90 22.84 -13.73
C MET A 352 -1.78 23.69 -12.81
N LEU A 353 -1.35 23.95 -11.57
CA LEU A 353 -2.14 24.64 -10.53
C LEU A 353 -1.55 26.03 -10.21
N HIS A 354 -0.43 26.40 -10.82
CA HIS A 354 0.22 27.72 -10.72
C HIS A 354 0.56 28.14 -9.28
N ARG A 355 0.97 27.17 -8.45
CA ARG A 355 1.54 27.40 -7.12
C ARG A 355 2.50 26.26 -6.78
N GLN A 356 3.78 26.57 -6.61
CA GLN A 356 4.73 25.66 -6.02
C GLN A 356 4.27 25.21 -4.62
N PRO A 357 4.32 23.90 -4.27
CA PRO A 357 4.03 23.45 -2.92
C PRO A 357 5.03 24.00 -1.90
N ASP A 358 4.53 24.33 -0.72
CA ASP A 358 5.33 24.81 0.41
C ASP A 358 6.12 23.67 1.08
N VAL A 359 5.56 22.45 1.05
CA VAL A 359 6.10 21.25 1.69
C VAL A 359 5.78 20.04 0.81
N VAL A 360 6.69 19.07 0.71
CA VAL A 360 6.36 17.72 0.21
C VAL A 360 6.06 16.82 1.42
N THR A 361 4.95 16.10 1.38
CA THR A 361 4.47 15.21 2.45
C THR A 361 4.39 13.76 1.94
N PRO A 362 5.51 13.00 1.94
CA PRO A 362 5.55 11.63 1.42
C PRO A 362 4.62 10.70 2.21
N ASN A 363 4.02 9.70 1.55
CA ASN A 363 3.09 8.78 2.20
C ASN A 363 3.83 7.59 2.82
N GLY A 364 3.78 7.49 4.14
CA GLY A 364 4.32 6.34 4.87
C GLY A 364 3.42 5.12 4.92
N LEU A 365 3.91 4.10 5.63
CA LEU A 365 3.25 2.84 5.94
C LEU A 365 3.40 2.56 7.45
N ASN A 366 2.60 1.65 8.02
CA ASN A 366 2.80 1.16 9.39
C ASN A 366 3.72 -0.08 9.34
N VAL A 367 5.01 0.08 9.64
CA VAL A 367 5.99 -1.01 9.59
C VAL A 367 5.87 -1.86 10.86
N LYS A 368 5.25 -3.04 10.69
CA LYS A 368 5.21 -4.08 11.72
C LYS A 368 6.58 -4.75 11.83
N LYS A 369 7.48 -4.18 12.63
CA LYS A 369 8.77 -4.82 12.97
C LYS A 369 8.51 -6.18 13.62
N PHE A 370 9.05 -7.24 13.02
CA PHE A 370 9.04 -8.59 13.61
C PHE A 370 10.02 -8.65 14.79
N SER A 371 9.73 -9.52 15.77
CA SER A 371 10.60 -9.71 16.94
C SER A 371 11.95 -10.36 16.61
N ALA A 372 12.09 -10.94 15.41
CA ALA A 372 13.33 -11.49 14.88
C ALA A 372 13.47 -11.12 13.39
N MET A 373 14.56 -10.47 13.00
CA MET A 373 14.73 -9.98 11.62
C MET A 373 14.71 -11.11 10.57
N HIS A 374 15.18 -12.31 10.90
CA HIS A 374 15.14 -13.44 9.97
C HIS A 374 13.73 -14.01 9.69
N GLU A 375 12.67 -13.53 10.37
CA GLU A 375 11.30 -14.02 10.19
C GLU A 375 10.76 -13.75 8.77
N PHE A 376 11.07 -12.58 8.17
CA PHE A 376 10.61 -12.29 6.80
C PHE A 376 11.27 -13.20 5.74
N GLN A 377 12.49 -13.70 5.99
CA GLN A 377 13.13 -14.68 5.11
C GLN A 377 12.43 -16.04 5.17
N ASN A 378 11.96 -16.45 6.35
CA ASN A 378 11.14 -17.65 6.51
C ASN A 378 9.78 -17.48 5.81
N LEU A 379 9.14 -16.31 5.95
CA LEU A 379 7.89 -15.97 5.24
C LEU A 379 8.08 -15.96 3.71
N HIS A 380 9.19 -15.44 3.19
CA HIS A 380 9.55 -15.53 1.77
C HIS A 380 9.61 -17.00 1.31
N SER A 381 10.32 -17.86 2.04
CA SER A 381 10.45 -19.28 1.71
C SER A 381 9.08 -20.00 1.68
N MET A 382 8.26 -19.81 2.71
CA MET A 382 6.94 -20.43 2.82
C MET A 382 5.97 -19.96 1.73
N ASN A 383 5.91 -18.64 1.45
CA ASN A 383 5.02 -18.13 0.41
C ASN A 383 5.53 -18.42 -1.00
N LYS A 384 6.86 -18.48 -1.21
CA LYS A 384 7.44 -18.96 -2.48
C LYS A 384 7.00 -20.40 -2.79
N LEU A 385 6.90 -21.28 -1.77
CA LEU A 385 6.40 -22.64 -1.96
C LEU A 385 4.93 -22.66 -2.41
N LYS A 386 4.07 -21.79 -1.86
CA LYS A 386 2.68 -21.63 -2.32
C LYS A 386 2.62 -21.19 -3.80
N ILE A 387 3.45 -20.22 -4.22
CA ILE A 387 3.53 -19.80 -5.63
C ILE A 387 4.04 -20.94 -6.52
N GLN A 388 5.05 -21.71 -6.07
CA GLN A 388 5.52 -22.89 -6.81
C GLN A 388 4.43 -23.95 -6.98
N GLU A 389 3.56 -24.18 -5.99
CA GLU A 389 2.41 -25.08 -6.15
C GLU A 389 1.44 -24.58 -7.21
N PHE A 390 1.09 -23.29 -7.21
CA PHE A 390 0.31 -22.71 -8.31
C PHE A 390 0.98 -22.94 -9.67
N VAL A 391 2.29 -22.68 -9.80
CA VAL A 391 3.04 -22.88 -11.05
C VAL A 391 3.06 -24.35 -11.48
N ARG A 392 3.21 -25.32 -10.56
CA ARG A 392 3.10 -26.76 -10.86
C ARG A 392 1.75 -27.13 -11.46
N GLY A 393 0.66 -26.52 -11.00
CA GLY A 393 -0.67 -26.71 -11.57
C GLY A 393 -0.92 -25.96 -12.89
N HIS A 394 -0.44 -24.72 -13.01
CA HIS A 394 -0.66 -23.89 -14.20
C HIS A 394 0.12 -24.40 -15.42
N PHE A 395 1.35 -24.89 -15.19
CA PHE A 395 2.25 -25.44 -16.21
C PHE A 395 2.20 -26.98 -16.29
N TYR A 396 1.07 -27.60 -15.92
CA TYR A 396 0.94 -29.06 -15.96
C TYR A 396 1.23 -29.65 -17.37
N GLY A 397 2.00 -30.75 -17.40
CA GLY A 397 2.55 -31.35 -18.63
C GLY A 397 3.64 -30.52 -19.35
N HIS A 398 3.89 -29.29 -18.91
CA HIS A 398 4.81 -28.30 -19.50
C HIS A 398 5.83 -27.75 -18.48
N LEU A 399 6.02 -28.44 -17.36
CA LEU A 399 7.01 -28.12 -16.33
C LEU A 399 8.38 -28.71 -16.72
N ASP A 400 9.00 -28.14 -17.76
CA ASP A 400 10.33 -28.53 -18.28
C ASP A 400 11.47 -27.61 -17.80
N PHE A 401 11.25 -26.92 -16.67
CA PHE A 401 12.17 -25.98 -16.04
C PHE A 401 12.27 -26.19 -14.53
N ASN A 402 13.44 -25.88 -13.95
CA ASN A 402 13.71 -26.09 -12.53
C ASN A 402 13.12 -24.96 -11.66
N LEU A 403 12.17 -25.30 -10.78
CA LEU A 403 11.52 -24.37 -9.87
C LEU A 403 12.46 -23.76 -8.79
N GLU A 404 13.61 -24.38 -8.50
CA GLU A 404 14.64 -23.78 -7.65
C GLU A 404 15.43 -22.68 -8.36
N LYS A 405 15.61 -22.81 -9.68
CA LYS A 405 16.20 -21.80 -10.57
C LYS A 405 15.12 -20.94 -11.25
N THR A 406 13.89 -20.98 -10.72
CA THR A 406 12.80 -20.10 -11.16
C THR A 406 12.71 -18.87 -10.26
N LEU A 407 12.65 -17.70 -10.89
CA LEU A 407 12.39 -16.41 -10.28
C LEU A 407 10.95 -15.99 -10.55
N PHE A 408 10.36 -15.28 -9.60
CA PHE A 408 8.99 -14.77 -9.67
C PHE A 408 9.04 -13.24 -9.68
N PHE A 409 8.72 -12.64 -10.82
CA PHE A 409 8.57 -11.21 -10.97
C PHE A 409 7.08 -10.86 -11.00
N PHE A 410 6.71 -9.66 -10.59
CA PHE A 410 5.32 -9.21 -10.71
C PHE A 410 5.17 -7.72 -10.93
N ILE A 411 4.06 -7.35 -11.57
CA ILE A 411 3.50 -6.01 -11.57
C ILE A 411 2.08 -6.08 -10.97
N ALA A 412 1.70 -5.10 -10.17
CA ALA A 412 0.39 -5.05 -9.53
C ALA A 412 -0.17 -3.62 -9.47
N GLY A 413 -1.49 -3.48 -9.48
CA GLY A 413 -2.18 -2.21 -9.26
C GLY A 413 -3.49 -2.06 -10.02
N ARG A 414 -3.98 -0.82 -10.14
CA ARG A 414 -5.09 -0.48 -11.04
C ARG A 414 -4.69 -0.79 -12.49
N TYR A 415 -5.64 -1.25 -13.30
CA TYR A 415 -5.42 -1.55 -14.72
C TYR A 415 -5.35 -0.25 -15.56
N GLU A 416 -4.28 0.51 -15.38
CA GLU A 416 -3.97 1.75 -16.11
C GLU A 416 -2.72 1.50 -16.96
N PHE A 417 -2.90 0.80 -18.11
CA PHE A 417 -1.84 0.12 -18.89
C PHE A 417 -0.55 0.96 -19.10
N SER A 418 -0.66 2.13 -19.74
CA SER A 418 0.48 3.03 -19.99
C SER A 418 1.00 3.70 -18.71
N ASN A 419 0.10 4.15 -17.82
CA ASN A 419 0.48 4.87 -16.60
C ASN A 419 1.29 4.00 -15.63
N LYS A 420 0.99 2.69 -15.55
CA LYS A 420 1.76 1.69 -14.79
C LYS A 420 2.94 1.08 -15.56
N GLY A 421 3.15 1.47 -16.82
CA GLY A 421 4.27 0.98 -17.62
C GLY A 421 4.18 -0.49 -18.03
N ALA A 422 2.96 -1.08 -18.05
CA ALA A 422 2.78 -2.47 -18.44
C ALA A 422 3.14 -2.72 -19.93
N ASP A 423 3.06 -1.68 -20.75
CA ASP A 423 3.57 -1.58 -22.12
C ASP A 423 5.10 -1.80 -22.18
N VAL A 424 5.85 -0.96 -21.47
CA VAL A 424 7.33 -1.01 -21.41
C VAL A 424 7.81 -2.28 -20.71
N PHE A 425 7.06 -2.77 -19.71
CA PHE A 425 7.39 -4.03 -19.04
C PHE A 425 7.26 -5.22 -20.00
N LEU A 426 6.14 -5.35 -20.72
CA LEU A 426 5.96 -6.44 -21.70
C LEU A 426 7.04 -6.44 -22.80
N GLU A 427 7.42 -5.25 -23.28
CA GLU A 427 8.49 -5.11 -24.28
C GLU A 427 9.87 -5.50 -23.69
N ALA A 428 10.19 -5.08 -22.46
CA ALA A 428 11.42 -5.45 -21.78
C ALA A 428 11.50 -6.96 -21.45
N LEU A 429 10.36 -7.60 -21.19
CA LEU A 429 10.27 -9.06 -20.98
C LEU A 429 10.55 -9.85 -22.26
N SER A 430 10.16 -9.33 -23.43
CA SER A 430 10.53 -9.92 -24.74
C SER A 430 12.05 -9.93 -24.92
N ARG A 431 12.70 -8.81 -24.61
CA ARG A 431 14.16 -8.64 -24.68
C ARG A 431 14.89 -9.51 -23.65
N LEU A 432 14.37 -9.60 -22.43
CA LEU A 432 14.86 -10.51 -21.39
C LEU A 432 14.78 -11.98 -21.83
N ASN A 433 13.67 -12.39 -22.47
CA ASN A 433 13.52 -13.74 -23.02
C ASN A 433 14.57 -14.04 -24.09
N TYR A 434 14.86 -13.08 -24.98
CA TYR A 434 15.92 -13.20 -25.97
C TYR A 434 17.31 -13.33 -25.31
N LEU A 435 17.67 -12.45 -24.37
CA LEU A 435 18.97 -12.49 -23.68
C LEU A 435 19.18 -13.81 -22.92
N LEU A 436 18.20 -14.25 -22.13
CA LEU A 436 18.28 -15.51 -21.39
C LEU A 436 18.43 -16.73 -22.32
N ARG A 437 17.80 -16.70 -23.51
CA ARG A 437 17.95 -17.76 -24.53
C ARG A 437 19.31 -17.72 -25.22
N VAL A 438 19.82 -16.54 -25.60
CA VAL A 438 21.13 -16.39 -26.26
C VAL A 438 22.28 -16.77 -25.34
N HIS A 439 22.24 -16.34 -24.07
CA HIS A 439 23.20 -16.75 -23.04
C HIS A 439 23.00 -18.20 -22.55
N LYS A 440 22.03 -18.94 -23.12
CA LYS A 440 21.68 -20.33 -22.74
C LYS A 440 21.42 -20.51 -21.24
N SER A 441 20.93 -19.47 -20.56
CA SER A 441 20.69 -19.48 -19.12
C SER A 441 19.75 -20.62 -18.74
N ASP A 442 19.97 -21.23 -17.58
CA ASP A 442 19.08 -22.23 -16.99
C ASP A 442 18.05 -21.62 -16.02
N VAL A 443 18.14 -20.30 -15.78
CA VAL A 443 17.14 -19.53 -15.04
C VAL A 443 15.87 -19.40 -15.87
N THR A 444 14.72 -19.55 -15.20
CA THR A 444 13.40 -19.26 -15.75
C THR A 444 12.76 -18.14 -14.94
N VAL A 445 12.07 -17.21 -15.60
CA VAL A 445 11.30 -16.15 -14.95
C VAL A 445 9.83 -16.42 -15.21
N VAL A 446 9.01 -16.50 -14.16
CA VAL A 446 7.55 -16.47 -14.28
C VAL A 446 7.08 -15.10 -13.80
N VAL A 447 6.36 -14.39 -14.66
CA VAL A 447 5.94 -13.01 -14.45
C VAL A 447 4.44 -12.95 -14.24
N PHE A 448 4.03 -12.33 -13.13
CA PHE A 448 2.63 -12.14 -12.78
C PHE A 448 2.17 -10.71 -13.08
N PHE A 449 1.03 -10.57 -13.75
CA PHE A 449 0.34 -9.29 -13.92
C PHE A 449 -0.93 -9.33 -13.06
N ILE A 450 -0.94 -8.60 -11.94
CA ILE A 450 -2.07 -8.52 -11.00
C ILE A 450 -2.80 -7.19 -11.23
N MET A 451 -3.66 -7.16 -12.26
CA MET A 451 -4.38 -5.94 -12.68
C MET A 451 -5.87 -6.26 -12.91
N PRO A 452 -6.77 -5.92 -11.96
CA PRO A 452 -8.19 -6.26 -12.04
C PRO A 452 -8.86 -5.76 -13.33
N ALA A 453 -9.57 -6.65 -14.02
CA ALA A 453 -10.19 -6.39 -15.32
C ALA A 453 -11.63 -6.91 -15.43
N LYS A 454 -12.26 -6.71 -16.58
CA LYS A 454 -13.59 -7.24 -16.89
C LYS A 454 -13.49 -8.72 -17.29
N THR A 455 -13.93 -9.62 -16.42
CA THR A 455 -13.84 -11.07 -16.61
C THR A 455 -15.17 -11.80 -16.42
N ASN A 456 -15.31 -12.97 -17.02
CA ASN A 456 -16.38 -13.92 -16.76
C ASN A 456 -15.78 -15.24 -16.21
N ASN A 457 -15.57 -15.29 -14.90
CA ASN A 457 -15.02 -16.43 -14.16
C ASN A 457 -13.59 -16.87 -14.57
N PHE A 458 -13.01 -17.79 -13.78
CA PHE A 458 -11.76 -18.48 -14.11
C PHE A 458 -11.90 -19.29 -15.40
N ASN A 459 -10.79 -19.46 -16.15
CA ASN A 459 -10.79 -20.37 -17.30
C ASN A 459 -10.63 -21.84 -16.89
N VAL A 460 -11.26 -22.73 -17.66
CA VAL A 460 -11.38 -24.15 -17.33
C VAL A 460 -10.02 -24.83 -17.21
N GLU A 461 -9.05 -24.47 -18.07
CA GLU A 461 -7.72 -25.08 -18.07
C GLU A 461 -6.88 -24.72 -16.83
N SER A 462 -7.06 -23.54 -16.24
CA SER A 462 -6.38 -23.16 -14.99
C SER A 462 -6.93 -23.95 -13.79
N LEU A 463 -8.26 -24.05 -13.67
CA LEU A 463 -8.93 -24.84 -12.62
C LEU A 463 -8.58 -26.34 -12.73
N LYS A 464 -8.64 -26.87 -13.95
CA LYS A 464 -8.25 -28.25 -14.29
C LYS A 464 -6.77 -28.52 -13.95
N GLY A 465 -5.87 -27.59 -14.24
CA GLY A 465 -4.46 -27.69 -13.88
C GLY A 465 -4.23 -27.84 -12.37
N GLN A 466 -4.91 -27.03 -11.56
CA GLN A 466 -4.84 -27.15 -10.09
C GLN A 466 -5.48 -28.44 -9.56
N ALA A 467 -6.57 -28.91 -10.17
CA ALA A 467 -7.19 -30.19 -9.83
C ALA A 467 -6.27 -31.39 -10.16
N VAL A 468 -5.63 -31.41 -11.33
CA VAL A 468 -4.66 -32.44 -11.73
C VAL A 468 -3.44 -32.43 -10.81
N ARG A 469 -2.89 -31.25 -10.49
CA ARG A 469 -1.81 -31.09 -9.49
C ARG A 469 -2.19 -31.69 -8.15
N LYS A 470 -3.39 -31.38 -7.64
CA LYS A 470 -3.87 -31.93 -6.37
C LYS A 470 -4.01 -33.45 -6.44
N GLN A 471 -4.58 -33.99 -7.52
CA GLN A 471 -4.73 -35.45 -7.70
C GLN A 471 -3.37 -36.19 -7.73
N LEU A 472 -2.36 -35.61 -8.39
CA LEU A 472 -0.99 -36.13 -8.36
C LEU A 472 -0.43 -36.15 -6.93
N TRP A 473 -0.57 -35.04 -6.20
CA TRP A 473 -0.08 -34.90 -4.83
C TRP A 473 -0.75 -35.90 -3.89
N ASP A 474 -2.07 -35.96 -3.89
CA ASP A 474 -2.85 -36.88 -3.04
C ASP A 474 -2.51 -38.36 -3.35
N THR A 475 -2.28 -38.68 -4.63
CA THR A 475 -1.76 -39.99 -5.05
C THR A 475 -0.37 -40.27 -4.47
N ALA A 476 0.56 -39.32 -4.60
CA ALA A 476 1.94 -39.47 -4.10
C ALA A 476 1.99 -39.58 -2.57
N GLN A 477 1.16 -38.83 -1.83
CA GLN A 477 1.06 -38.97 -0.37
C GLN A 477 0.53 -40.36 0.03
N SER A 478 -0.51 -40.86 -0.64
CA SER A 478 -1.05 -42.20 -0.36
C SER A 478 -0.02 -43.31 -0.60
N VAL A 479 0.73 -43.25 -1.71
CA VAL A 479 1.83 -44.19 -1.99
C VAL A 479 2.96 -44.05 -0.97
N LYS A 480 3.35 -42.82 -0.59
CA LYS A 480 4.36 -42.54 0.45
C LYS A 480 3.98 -43.15 1.80
N GLU A 481 2.71 -43.07 2.21
CA GLU A 481 2.23 -43.68 3.46
C GLU A 481 2.25 -45.20 3.44
N LYS A 482 1.79 -45.83 2.34
CA LYS A 482 1.91 -47.29 2.16
C LYS A 482 3.37 -47.74 2.19
N PHE A 483 4.22 -47.03 1.45
CA PHE A 483 5.66 -47.28 1.37
C PHE A 483 6.30 -47.18 2.75
N GLY A 484 6.04 -46.11 3.51
CA GLY A 484 6.59 -45.91 4.85
C GLY A 484 6.19 -46.99 5.85
N LYS A 485 4.94 -47.47 5.80
CA LYS A 485 4.47 -48.58 6.65
C LYS A 485 5.17 -49.89 6.30
N ARG A 486 5.18 -50.29 5.02
CA ARG A 486 5.86 -51.50 4.54
C ARG A 486 7.38 -51.47 4.75
N LEU A 487 8.01 -50.31 4.61
CA LEU A 487 9.42 -50.05 4.94
C LEU A 487 9.69 -50.30 6.43
N TYR A 488 8.89 -49.70 7.32
CA TYR A 488 9.03 -49.88 8.77
C TYR A 488 8.83 -51.34 9.20
N GLU A 489 7.84 -52.04 8.64
CA GLU A 489 7.61 -53.47 8.90
C GLU A 489 8.77 -54.37 8.47
N ALA A 490 9.43 -54.06 7.35
CA ALA A 490 10.60 -54.81 6.88
C ALA A 490 11.85 -54.54 7.75
N LEU A 491 12.09 -53.27 8.11
CA LEU A 491 13.18 -52.89 9.01
C LEU A 491 13.03 -53.52 10.41
N LEU A 492 11.80 -53.61 10.95
CA LEU A 492 11.52 -54.33 12.21
C LEU A 492 11.82 -55.83 12.16
N ARG A 493 11.88 -56.43 10.97
CA ARG A 493 12.25 -57.84 10.76
C ARG A 493 13.75 -58.03 10.50
N GLY A 494 14.52 -56.95 10.38
CA GLY A 494 15.91 -56.99 9.95
C GLY A 494 16.10 -57.26 8.45
N GLU A 495 15.03 -57.17 7.64
CA GLU A 495 15.09 -57.38 6.20
C GLU A 495 15.44 -56.08 5.47
N ILE A 496 16.41 -56.12 4.55
CA ILE A 496 16.65 -55.02 3.61
C ILE A 496 15.48 -54.98 2.60
N PRO A 497 14.70 -53.88 2.51
CA PRO A 497 13.49 -53.86 1.70
C PRO A 497 13.76 -53.79 0.19
N ASP A 498 13.10 -54.65 -0.59
CA ASP A 498 13.10 -54.61 -2.06
C ASP A 498 11.93 -53.74 -2.56
N MET A 499 12.22 -52.73 -3.38
CA MET A 499 11.18 -51.84 -3.95
C MET A 499 10.06 -52.60 -4.68
N ASN A 500 10.39 -53.72 -5.34
CA ASN A 500 9.43 -54.55 -6.07
C ASN A 500 8.50 -55.36 -5.15
N LYS A 501 8.82 -55.46 -3.85
CA LYS A 501 7.97 -56.04 -2.80
C LYS A 501 7.20 -54.97 -2.02
N ILE A 502 7.73 -53.75 -1.94
CA ILE A 502 7.10 -52.64 -1.21
C ILE A 502 5.99 -51.96 -2.02
N LEU A 503 6.19 -51.77 -3.33
CA LEU A 503 5.20 -51.14 -4.21
C LEU A 503 4.46 -52.22 -5.01
N ASP A 504 3.13 -52.27 -4.84
CA ASP A 504 2.33 -53.28 -5.52
C ASP A 504 1.87 -52.82 -6.92
N ARG A 505 1.36 -53.77 -7.71
CA ARG A 505 0.92 -53.51 -9.09
C ARG A 505 -0.19 -52.45 -9.16
N ASP A 506 -0.98 -52.33 -8.11
CA ASP A 506 -2.13 -51.43 -8.09
C ASP A 506 -1.67 -50.01 -7.68
N ASP A 507 -0.66 -49.87 -6.81
CA ASP A 507 0.11 -48.62 -6.62
C ASP A 507 0.69 -48.12 -7.95
N PHE A 508 1.37 -48.99 -8.71
CA PHE A 508 1.90 -48.65 -10.04
C PHE A 508 0.78 -48.28 -11.04
N THR A 509 -0.41 -48.87 -10.91
CA THR A 509 -1.55 -48.58 -11.79
C THR A 509 -2.17 -47.22 -11.47
N ILE A 510 -2.30 -46.87 -10.19
CA ILE A 510 -2.79 -45.55 -9.75
C ILE A 510 -1.77 -44.46 -10.13
N MET A 511 -0.47 -44.68 -9.91
CA MET A 511 0.58 -43.75 -10.35
C MET A 511 0.56 -43.52 -11.86
N LYS A 512 0.46 -44.59 -12.68
CA LYS A 512 0.33 -44.47 -14.14
C LYS A 512 -0.93 -43.69 -14.54
N ARG A 513 -2.09 -43.96 -13.92
CA ARG A 513 -3.33 -43.21 -14.16
C ARG A 513 -3.19 -41.73 -13.85
N ALA A 514 -2.54 -41.38 -12.74
CA ALA A 514 -2.27 -40.00 -12.37
C ALA A 514 -1.32 -39.31 -13.37
N ILE A 515 -0.27 -40.00 -13.84
CA ILE A 515 0.65 -39.51 -14.89
C ILE A 515 -0.11 -39.25 -16.21
N TYR A 516 -0.99 -40.15 -16.65
CA TYR A 516 -1.79 -39.94 -17.86
C TYR A 516 -2.71 -38.71 -17.75
N ALA A 517 -3.23 -38.39 -16.56
CA ALA A 517 -4.03 -37.17 -16.34
C ALA A 517 -3.23 -35.86 -16.48
N THR A 518 -1.89 -35.92 -16.51
CA THR A 518 -1.02 -34.74 -16.74
C THR A 518 -0.82 -34.38 -18.21
N GLN A 519 -1.23 -35.26 -19.13
CA GLN A 519 -0.96 -35.08 -20.56
C GLN A 519 -1.82 -33.93 -21.11
N ARG A 520 -1.16 -33.02 -21.85
CA ARG A 520 -1.74 -31.76 -22.33
C ARG A 520 -1.20 -31.44 -23.72
N HIS A 521 -2.10 -31.10 -24.65
CA HIS A 521 -1.75 -30.73 -26.03
C HIS A 521 -1.73 -29.21 -26.27
N THR A 522 -2.30 -28.40 -25.37
CA THR A 522 -2.27 -26.94 -25.42
C THR A 522 -1.12 -26.37 -24.59
N LEU A 523 -0.64 -25.17 -24.94
CA LEU A 523 0.32 -24.44 -24.11
C LEU A 523 -0.32 -23.92 -22.80
N PRO A 524 0.45 -23.69 -21.72
CA PRO A 524 -0.02 -23.06 -20.48
C PRO A 524 -0.66 -21.69 -20.75
N PRO A 525 -1.86 -21.39 -20.23
CA PRO A 525 -2.60 -20.22 -20.66
C PRO A 525 -1.96 -18.95 -20.12
N VAL A 526 -1.96 -17.87 -20.92
CA VAL A 526 -1.40 -16.57 -20.51
C VAL A 526 -2.25 -15.93 -19.42
N THR A 527 -3.58 -15.96 -19.53
CA THR A 527 -4.51 -15.50 -18.48
C THR A 527 -5.05 -16.66 -17.63
N THR A 528 -5.43 -16.39 -16.38
CA THR A 528 -6.14 -17.31 -15.49
C THR A 528 -7.66 -17.28 -15.65
N HIS A 529 -8.21 -16.26 -16.32
CA HIS A 529 -9.65 -16.00 -16.45
C HIS A 529 -10.13 -16.07 -17.90
N ASN A 530 -11.45 -16.00 -18.10
CA ASN A 530 -12.04 -15.66 -19.40
C ASN A 530 -12.27 -14.14 -19.40
N MET A 531 -11.55 -13.40 -20.25
CA MET A 531 -11.75 -11.95 -20.41
C MET A 531 -13.07 -11.69 -21.13
N LEU A 532 -13.75 -10.59 -20.80
CA LEU A 532 -14.90 -10.13 -21.59
C LEU A 532 -14.46 -9.54 -22.95
N ASP A 533 -13.38 -8.76 -22.93
CA ASP A 533 -12.84 -8.02 -24.08
C ASP A 533 -11.50 -8.63 -24.58
N ASP A 534 -11.40 -9.97 -24.65
CA ASP A 534 -10.13 -10.73 -24.84
C ASP A 534 -9.26 -10.26 -26.02
N SER A 535 -9.87 -9.91 -27.15
CA SER A 535 -9.17 -9.53 -28.37
C SER A 535 -8.58 -8.11 -28.33
N THR A 536 -9.21 -7.19 -27.59
CA THR A 536 -8.82 -5.78 -27.48
C THR A 536 -8.09 -5.46 -26.17
N ASP A 537 -8.10 -6.37 -25.19
CA ASP A 537 -7.34 -6.27 -23.94
C ASP A 537 -5.86 -5.88 -24.18
N PRO A 538 -5.37 -4.75 -23.63
CA PRO A 538 -4.03 -4.23 -23.91
C PRO A 538 -2.89 -5.18 -23.54
N ILE A 539 -3.01 -5.93 -22.44
CA ILE A 539 -1.98 -6.89 -22.00
C ILE A 539 -1.94 -8.08 -22.96
N LEU A 540 -3.07 -8.75 -23.19
CA LEU A 540 -3.12 -9.93 -24.05
C LEU A 540 -2.82 -9.60 -25.51
N SER A 541 -3.26 -8.45 -26.01
CA SER A 541 -2.91 -7.95 -27.34
C SER A 541 -1.39 -7.76 -27.48
N ASN A 542 -0.72 -7.17 -26.48
CA ASN A 542 0.72 -7.04 -26.50
C ASN A 542 1.46 -8.38 -26.31
N VAL A 543 0.96 -9.31 -25.49
CA VAL A 543 1.55 -10.67 -25.39
C VAL A 543 1.46 -11.40 -26.73
N ARG A 544 0.36 -11.26 -27.48
CA ARG A 544 0.21 -11.78 -28.85
C ARG A 544 1.20 -11.11 -29.81
N ARG A 545 1.42 -9.78 -29.71
CA ARG A 545 2.39 -9.02 -30.52
C ARG A 545 3.84 -9.47 -30.31
N ILE A 546 4.26 -9.68 -29.06
CA ILE A 546 5.65 -10.05 -28.72
C ILE A 546 5.92 -11.56 -28.76
N GLY A 547 4.88 -12.39 -28.86
CA GLY A 547 4.99 -13.84 -29.05
C GLY A 547 5.29 -14.67 -27.78
N LEU A 548 5.13 -14.11 -26.58
CA LEU A 548 5.40 -14.80 -25.31
C LEU A 548 4.25 -15.74 -24.88
N PHE A 549 4.02 -16.79 -25.68
CA PHE A 549 2.91 -17.74 -25.52
C PHE A 549 3.15 -18.86 -24.50
N ASN A 550 4.03 -18.66 -23.50
CA ASN A 550 4.45 -19.70 -22.54
C ASN A 550 5.01 -20.97 -23.22
N SER A 551 5.73 -20.82 -24.35
CA SER A 551 6.28 -21.98 -25.06
C SER A 551 7.40 -22.65 -24.27
N ARG A 552 7.77 -23.88 -24.65
CA ARG A 552 8.87 -24.62 -24.00
C ARG A 552 10.23 -23.94 -24.18
N SER A 553 10.44 -23.24 -25.31
CA SER A 553 11.69 -22.54 -25.61
C SER A 553 11.81 -21.16 -24.93
N ASP A 554 10.74 -20.63 -24.36
CA ASP A 554 10.79 -19.35 -23.63
C ASP A 554 11.38 -19.52 -22.22
N ARG A 555 12.30 -18.62 -21.85
CA ARG A 555 12.82 -18.48 -20.49
C ARG A 555 12.01 -17.51 -19.64
N VAL A 556 11.22 -16.65 -20.26
CA VAL A 556 10.20 -15.83 -19.59
C VAL A 556 8.81 -16.43 -19.85
N LYS A 557 8.05 -16.67 -18.79
CA LYS A 557 6.66 -17.10 -18.83
C LYS A 557 5.76 -15.98 -18.26
N ILE A 558 4.55 -15.83 -18.77
CA ILE A 558 3.58 -14.79 -18.34
C ILE A 558 2.32 -15.44 -17.77
N VAL A 559 1.86 -14.91 -16.64
CA VAL A 559 0.60 -15.24 -15.97
C VAL A 559 -0.14 -13.93 -15.67
N PHE A 560 -1.12 -13.58 -16.50
CA PHE A 560 -2.07 -12.51 -16.23
C PHE A 560 -3.17 -13.01 -15.28
N HIS A 561 -3.27 -12.38 -14.12
CA HIS A 561 -4.29 -12.63 -13.11
C HIS A 561 -5.19 -11.38 -12.98
N PRO A 562 -6.25 -11.26 -13.82
CA PRO A 562 -7.11 -10.08 -13.90
C PRO A 562 -8.11 -9.89 -12.72
N GLU A 563 -7.74 -10.30 -11.51
CA GLU A 563 -8.54 -10.20 -10.28
C GLU A 563 -7.66 -9.70 -9.13
N PHE A 564 -8.26 -9.27 -8.01
CA PHE A 564 -7.52 -9.08 -6.76
C PHE A 564 -7.19 -10.44 -6.12
N LEU A 565 -5.99 -10.57 -5.57
CA LEU A 565 -5.57 -11.79 -4.87
C LEU A 565 -6.34 -11.97 -3.55
N SER A 566 -6.72 -13.21 -3.26
CA SER A 566 -7.42 -13.61 -2.04
C SER A 566 -7.03 -15.03 -1.61
N SER A 567 -6.85 -15.22 -0.31
CA SER A 567 -6.76 -16.51 0.38
C SER A 567 -7.91 -17.49 0.06
N THR A 568 -9.06 -16.98 -0.40
CA THR A 568 -10.22 -17.79 -0.84
C THR A 568 -10.17 -18.24 -2.31
N SER A 569 -9.20 -17.78 -3.11
CA SER A 569 -9.12 -18.10 -4.55
C SER A 569 -8.85 -19.60 -4.79
N PRO A 570 -9.62 -20.29 -5.65
CA PRO A 570 -9.39 -21.70 -5.97
C PRO A 570 -8.15 -21.94 -6.84
N LEU A 571 -7.55 -20.88 -7.40
CA LEU A 571 -6.32 -20.98 -8.19
C LEU A 571 -5.08 -20.67 -7.36
N LEU A 572 -5.06 -19.52 -6.70
CA LEU A 572 -3.91 -18.98 -5.98
C LEU A 572 -4.35 -18.53 -4.58
N PRO A 573 -4.58 -19.48 -3.65
CA PRO A 573 -5.12 -19.20 -2.31
C PRO A 573 -4.07 -18.54 -1.43
N MET A 574 -3.92 -17.22 -1.59
CA MET A 574 -3.05 -16.36 -0.80
C MET A 574 -3.52 -14.92 -0.91
N ASP A 575 -3.35 -14.16 0.16
CA ASP A 575 -3.59 -12.71 0.13
C ASP A 575 -2.40 -11.97 -0.49
N TYR A 576 -2.64 -10.75 -0.98
CA TYR A 576 -1.64 -9.92 -1.64
C TYR A 576 -0.33 -9.74 -0.84
N GLU A 577 -0.41 -9.60 0.48
CA GLU A 577 0.74 -9.49 1.40
C GLU A 577 1.59 -10.77 1.50
N GLU A 578 0.98 -11.93 1.24
CA GLU A 578 1.70 -13.21 1.16
C GLU A 578 2.36 -13.39 -0.21
N PHE A 579 1.63 -13.02 -1.28
CA PHE A 579 2.10 -13.10 -2.66
C PHE A 579 3.37 -12.27 -2.89
N ILE A 580 3.40 -11.02 -2.42
CA ILE A 580 4.58 -10.15 -2.52
C ILE A 580 5.79 -10.84 -1.89
N ARG A 581 5.65 -11.34 -0.64
CA ARG A 581 6.74 -12.05 0.05
C ARG A 581 7.22 -13.29 -0.69
N GLY A 582 6.33 -14.03 -1.35
CA GLY A 582 6.71 -15.18 -2.18
C GLY A 582 7.44 -14.84 -3.48
N CYS A 583 7.37 -13.59 -3.94
CA CYS A 583 8.06 -13.12 -5.14
C CYS A 583 9.56 -12.84 -4.90
N HIS A 584 10.27 -12.45 -5.97
CA HIS A 584 11.70 -12.12 -5.94
C HIS A 584 12.00 -10.68 -6.35
N LEU A 585 11.18 -10.10 -7.22
CA LEU A 585 11.33 -8.73 -7.72
C LEU A 585 9.95 -8.15 -8.07
N GLY A 586 9.60 -7.02 -7.49
CA GLY A 586 8.49 -6.19 -7.97
C GLY A 586 8.95 -5.31 -9.13
N VAL A 587 8.13 -5.14 -10.17
CA VAL A 587 8.51 -4.36 -11.37
C VAL A 587 7.42 -3.38 -11.75
N PHE A 588 7.64 -2.10 -11.42
CA PHE A 588 6.66 -1.02 -11.54
C PHE A 588 7.24 0.15 -12.34
N PRO A 589 7.45 0.00 -13.67
CA PRO A 589 8.09 1.00 -14.51
C PRO A 589 7.12 2.14 -14.89
N SER A 590 6.39 2.66 -13.91
CA SER A 590 5.31 3.64 -14.05
C SER A 590 5.73 4.90 -14.83
N TYR A 591 4.83 5.37 -15.68
CA TYR A 591 4.93 6.69 -16.32
C TYR A 591 4.25 7.79 -15.49
N TYR A 592 3.07 7.51 -14.93
CA TYR A 592 2.33 8.45 -14.06
C TYR A 592 2.00 7.79 -12.72
N GLU A 593 2.79 8.10 -11.70
CA GLU A 593 2.60 7.56 -10.35
C GLU A 593 2.96 8.59 -9.27
N PRO A 594 1.98 9.41 -8.83
CA PRO A 594 2.21 10.49 -7.87
C PRO A 594 2.85 10.09 -6.53
N TRP A 595 2.67 8.83 -6.10
CA TRP A 595 3.45 8.23 -5.02
C TRP A 595 4.02 6.87 -5.41
N GLY A 596 3.25 5.79 -5.24
CA GLY A 596 3.72 4.41 -5.51
C GLY A 596 3.78 3.56 -4.25
N TYR A 597 2.61 3.16 -3.74
CA TYR A 597 2.51 2.26 -2.57
C TYR A 597 3.16 0.91 -2.84
N THR A 598 2.90 0.30 -4.01
CA THR A 598 3.36 -1.05 -4.33
C THR A 598 4.88 -1.28 -4.19
N PRO A 599 5.79 -0.44 -4.71
CA PRO A 599 7.22 -0.59 -4.42
C PRO A 599 7.59 -0.30 -2.95
N GLY A 600 6.86 0.56 -2.25
CA GLY A 600 7.00 0.75 -0.80
C GLY A 600 6.61 -0.49 0.01
N GLU A 601 5.47 -1.09 -0.32
CA GLU A 601 5.00 -2.38 0.23
C GLU A 601 6.01 -3.50 -0.02
N CYS A 602 6.60 -3.56 -1.23
CA CYS A 602 7.70 -4.49 -1.52
C CYS A 602 8.89 -4.26 -0.60
N THR A 603 9.30 -2.99 -0.43
CA THR A 603 10.45 -2.61 0.40
C THR A 603 10.25 -2.99 1.87
N VAL A 604 9.07 -2.69 2.43
CA VAL A 604 8.67 -3.07 3.80
C VAL A 604 8.57 -4.60 3.98
N MET A 605 8.43 -5.37 2.91
CA MET A 605 8.45 -6.84 2.93
C MET A 605 9.82 -7.45 2.60
N GLY A 606 10.87 -6.63 2.47
CA GLY A 606 12.22 -7.08 2.12
C GLY A 606 12.34 -7.62 0.68
N ILE A 607 11.48 -7.15 -0.24
CA ILE A 607 11.43 -7.59 -1.64
C ILE A 607 11.95 -6.46 -2.55
N PRO A 608 13.07 -6.66 -3.26
CA PRO A 608 13.60 -5.71 -4.24
C PRO A 608 12.54 -5.25 -5.24
N SER A 609 12.63 -3.99 -5.67
CA SER A 609 11.67 -3.41 -6.61
C SER A 609 12.32 -2.55 -7.68
N VAL A 610 11.71 -2.55 -8.86
CA VAL A 610 12.00 -1.61 -9.95
C VAL A 610 10.93 -0.52 -9.96
N THR A 611 11.36 0.73 -9.99
CA THR A 611 10.52 1.94 -10.03
C THR A 611 11.10 2.93 -11.05
N THR A 612 10.62 4.19 -11.09
CA THR A 612 11.06 5.20 -12.06
C THR A 612 11.27 6.57 -11.43
N ASN A 613 12.07 7.42 -12.08
CA ASN A 613 12.19 8.85 -11.74
C ASN A 613 10.98 9.71 -12.19
N LEU A 614 9.85 9.06 -12.51
CA LEU A 614 8.51 9.65 -12.64
C LEU A 614 7.52 9.10 -11.59
N SER A 615 7.96 8.14 -10.75
CA SER A 615 7.21 7.64 -9.59
C SER A 615 7.65 8.41 -8.35
N GLY A 616 6.69 8.87 -7.53
CA GLY A 616 6.99 9.68 -6.33
C GLY A 616 7.88 8.95 -5.32
N PHE A 617 7.69 7.65 -5.17
CA PHE A 617 8.53 6.73 -4.40
C PHE A 617 9.95 6.65 -4.98
N GLY A 618 10.08 6.56 -6.31
CA GLY A 618 11.39 6.54 -6.97
C GLY A 618 12.17 7.82 -6.73
N CYS A 619 11.52 8.98 -6.88
CA CYS A 619 12.10 10.28 -6.57
C CYS A 619 12.55 10.39 -5.10
N PHE A 620 11.72 9.92 -4.16
CA PHE A 620 12.06 9.92 -2.72
C PHE A 620 13.30 9.04 -2.43
N MET A 621 13.35 7.83 -2.99
CA MET A 621 14.50 6.92 -2.80
C MET A 621 15.78 7.42 -3.49
N GLU A 622 15.69 8.09 -4.63
CA GLU A 622 16.82 8.72 -5.34
C GLU A 622 17.41 9.90 -4.57
N GLU A 623 16.58 10.65 -3.85
CA GLU A 623 17.02 11.76 -2.99
C GLU A 623 17.72 11.26 -1.72
N HIS A 624 17.12 10.27 -1.04
CA HIS A 624 17.45 9.86 0.33
C HIS A 624 18.46 8.70 0.46
N ILE A 625 18.87 8.04 -0.63
CA ILE A 625 19.79 6.87 -0.59
C ILE A 625 20.98 7.07 -1.54
N SER A 626 22.20 6.80 -1.07
CA SER A 626 23.43 7.05 -1.84
C SER A 626 23.66 6.07 -3.01
N ASP A 627 23.22 4.82 -2.87
CA ASP A 627 23.28 3.78 -3.90
C ASP A 627 22.01 2.90 -3.82
N PRO A 628 20.87 3.35 -4.37
CA PRO A 628 19.59 2.62 -4.27
C PRO A 628 19.70 1.17 -4.79
N SER A 629 20.54 0.95 -5.82
CA SER A 629 20.72 -0.35 -6.46
C SER A 629 21.35 -1.39 -5.52
N ALA A 630 22.28 -0.97 -4.66
CA ALA A 630 22.93 -1.83 -3.67
C ALA A 630 21.95 -2.34 -2.59
N TYR A 631 20.87 -1.60 -2.33
CA TYR A 631 19.75 -1.97 -1.45
C TYR A 631 18.58 -2.62 -2.20
N GLY A 632 18.67 -2.87 -3.51
CA GLY A 632 17.63 -3.54 -4.30
C GLY A 632 16.50 -2.64 -4.79
N ILE A 633 16.70 -1.31 -4.77
CA ILE A 633 15.80 -0.33 -5.37
C ILE A 633 16.38 0.09 -6.73
N TYR A 634 15.78 -0.40 -7.82
CA TYR A 634 16.23 -0.13 -9.18
C TYR A 634 15.39 0.99 -9.81
N ILE A 635 16.01 2.13 -10.13
CA ILE A 635 15.30 3.30 -10.65
C ILE A 635 15.56 3.41 -12.16
N VAL A 636 14.53 3.20 -12.96
CA VAL A 636 14.57 3.40 -14.42
C VAL A 636 14.36 4.88 -14.72
N ASP A 637 15.26 5.43 -15.53
CA ASP A 637 15.14 6.80 -16.02
C ASP A 637 14.14 6.84 -17.17
N ARG A 638 12.89 7.24 -16.86
CA ARG A 638 11.82 7.49 -17.83
C ARG A 638 11.63 8.99 -18.11
N ARG A 639 12.38 9.87 -17.43
CA ARG A 639 12.23 11.33 -17.51
C ARG A 639 13.20 11.97 -18.51
N PHE A 640 14.43 11.48 -18.62
CA PHE A 640 15.48 12.10 -19.44
C PHE A 640 15.94 11.20 -20.60
N ARG A 641 15.16 10.18 -20.94
CA ARG A 641 15.45 9.13 -21.93
C ARG A 641 14.25 8.85 -22.82
N SER A 642 14.52 8.26 -23.99
CA SER A 642 13.46 7.69 -24.83
C SER A 642 12.81 6.48 -24.16
N ALA A 643 11.61 6.11 -24.61
CA ALA A 643 10.95 4.87 -24.18
C ALA A 643 11.76 3.62 -24.53
N GLU A 644 12.55 3.67 -25.62
CA GLU A 644 13.44 2.60 -26.07
C GLU A 644 14.63 2.42 -25.12
N ASP A 645 15.30 3.52 -24.74
CA ASP A 645 16.40 3.50 -23.76
C ASP A 645 15.91 3.10 -22.36
N SER A 646 14.70 3.55 -21.98
CA SER A 646 14.03 3.15 -20.74
C SER A 646 13.78 1.64 -20.71
N CYS A 647 13.30 1.07 -21.82
CA CYS A 647 13.04 -0.36 -21.99
C CYS A 647 14.34 -1.18 -21.94
N ASN A 648 15.42 -0.69 -22.55
CA ASN A 648 16.73 -1.33 -22.50
C ASN A 648 17.35 -1.28 -21.08
N GLN A 649 17.21 -0.16 -20.36
CA GLN A 649 17.64 -0.07 -18.96
C GLN A 649 16.85 -1.04 -18.05
N LEU A 650 15.52 -1.09 -18.20
CA LEU A 650 14.66 -2.04 -17.48
C LEU A 650 15.05 -3.49 -17.78
N THR A 651 15.31 -3.82 -19.05
CA THR A 651 15.80 -5.13 -19.48
C THR A 651 17.13 -5.48 -18.79
N GLN A 652 18.08 -4.54 -18.76
CA GLN A 652 19.38 -4.75 -18.15
C GLN A 652 19.29 -4.99 -16.63
N PHE A 653 18.46 -4.22 -15.90
CA PHE A 653 18.23 -4.47 -14.47
C PHE A 653 17.66 -5.86 -14.22
N MET A 654 16.65 -6.28 -14.98
CA MET A 654 16.07 -7.63 -14.87
C MET A 654 17.08 -8.73 -15.21
N PHE A 655 17.91 -8.54 -16.24
CA PHE A 655 18.92 -9.52 -16.66
C PHE A 655 20.04 -9.65 -15.60
N SER A 656 20.55 -8.53 -15.08
CA SER A 656 21.51 -8.52 -13.96
C SER A 656 20.94 -9.19 -12.71
N PHE A 657 19.65 -9.00 -12.40
CA PHE A 657 18.99 -9.69 -11.28
C PHE A 657 18.89 -11.21 -11.51
N CYS A 658 18.64 -11.65 -12.76
CA CYS A 658 18.63 -13.06 -13.11
C CYS A 658 20.00 -13.74 -12.96
N GLN A 659 21.10 -13.00 -13.09
CA GLN A 659 22.47 -13.50 -12.92
C GLN A 659 22.86 -13.74 -11.44
N GLN A 660 22.12 -13.20 -10.47
CA GLN A 660 22.47 -13.32 -9.05
C GLN A 660 22.42 -14.77 -8.52
N SER A 661 23.29 -15.09 -7.55
CA SER A 661 23.26 -16.34 -6.78
C SER A 661 22.15 -16.36 -5.72
N ARG A 662 21.92 -17.51 -5.08
CA ARG A 662 20.98 -17.63 -3.95
C ARG A 662 21.44 -16.80 -2.73
N ARG A 663 22.75 -16.78 -2.43
CA ARG A 663 23.37 -15.97 -1.35
C ARG A 663 23.21 -14.47 -1.63
N GLN A 664 23.52 -14.02 -2.85
CA GLN A 664 23.37 -12.62 -3.26
C GLN A 664 21.92 -12.12 -3.15
N ARG A 665 20.92 -12.91 -3.58
CA ARG A 665 19.50 -12.55 -3.42
C ARG A 665 19.04 -12.49 -1.95
N ILE A 666 19.63 -13.26 -1.04
CA ILE A 666 19.31 -13.17 0.40
C ILE A 666 19.87 -11.85 0.95
N ILE A 667 21.15 -11.57 0.71
CA ILE A 667 21.82 -10.33 1.14
C ILE A 667 21.09 -9.09 0.59
N GLN A 668 20.70 -9.09 -0.69
CA GLN A 668 19.96 -7.96 -1.26
C GLN A 668 18.58 -7.77 -0.59
N ARG A 669 17.83 -8.86 -0.29
CA ARG A 669 16.56 -8.76 0.46
C ARG A 669 16.75 -8.20 1.87
N ASN A 670 17.79 -8.61 2.59
CA ASN A 670 18.13 -8.07 3.91
C ASN A 670 18.37 -6.56 3.85
N ARG A 671 19.17 -6.10 2.89
CA ARG A 671 19.39 -4.67 2.66
C ARG A 671 18.10 -3.93 2.28
N THR A 672 17.24 -4.52 1.44
CA THR A 672 15.94 -3.92 1.10
C THR A 672 15.06 -3.73 2.34
N GLU A 673 15.03 -4.70 3.26
CA GLU A 673 14.21 -4.63 4.48
C GLU A 673 14.67 -3.51 5.43
N ARG A 674 15.99 -3.27 5.56
CA ARG A 674 16.55 -2.15 6.35
C ARG A 674 16.05 -0.76 5.91
N LEU A 675 15.59 -0.61 4.66
CA LEU A 675 15.01 0.66 4.17
C LEU A 675 13.58 0.91 4.66
N SER A 676 12.92 -0.08 5.28
CA SER A 676 11.55 0.05 5.79
C SER A 676 11.37 1.21 6.77
N ASP A 677 12.37 1.48 7.62
CA ASP A 677 12.36 2.60 8.57
C ASP A 677 12.31 4.00 7.91
N LEU A 678 12.73 4.14 6.64
CA LEU A 678 12.57 5.38 5.87
C LEU A 678 11.13 5.61 5.39
N LEU A 679 10.34 4.53 5.35
CA LEU A 679 8.96 4.50 4.86
C LEU A 679 7.94 4.43 6.00
N ASP A 680 8.37 4.25 7.25
CA ASP A 680 7.47 4.21 8.40
C ASP A 680 6.91 5.60 8.73
N TRP A 681 5.64 5.65 9.13
CA TRP A 681 4.98 6.89 9.52
C TRP A 681 5.65 7.62 10.70
N ARG A 682 6.39 6.95 11.59
CA ARG A 682 7.19 7.60 12.64
C ARG A 682 8.32 8.48 12.06
N TYR A 683 8.85 8.13 10.90
CA TYR A 683 9.77 8.99 10.17
C TYR A 683 9.00 10.07 9.38
N LEU A 684 8.05 9.65 8.55
CA LEU A 684 7.41 10.52 7.55
C LEU A 684 6.34 11.49 8.09
N ALA A 685 5.79 11.27 9.29
CA ALA A 685 4.87 12.23 9.91
C ALA A 685 5.50 13.61 10.15
N ARG A 686 6.84 13.71 10.26
CA ARG A 686 7.56 14.99 10.43
C ARG A 686 7.19 16.05 9.38
N PHE A 687 6.90 15.63 8.14
CA PHE A 687 6.49 16.53 7.08
C PHE A 687 5.07 17.08 7.28
N TYR A 688 4.17 16.29 7.87
CA TYR A 688 2.84 16.76 8.29
C TYR A 688 2.93 17.70 9.50
N ILE A 689 3.76 17.39 10.50
CA ILE A 689 4.00 18.25 11.67
C ILE A 689 4.50 19.63 11.20
N HIS A 690 5.52 19.64 10.34
CA HIS A 690 6.07 20.87 9.76
C HIS A 690 5.02 21.66 8.95
N ALA A 691 4.23 21.01 8.09
CA ALA A 691 3.18 21.67 7.33
C ALA A 691 2.08 22.30 8.22
N ARG A 692 1.71 21.63 9.33
CA ARG A 692 0.78 22.14 10.35
C ARG A 692 1.36 23.35 11.09
N HIS A 693 2.63 23.29 11.51
CA HIS A 693 3.28 24.42 12.19
C HIS A 693 3.42 25.65 11.27
N LEU A 694 3.83 25.44 10.02
CA LEU A 694 3.91 26.49 9.01
C LEU A 694 2.54 27.15 8.75
N ALA A 695 1.45 26.37 8.79
CA ALA A 695 0.10 26.90 8.65
C ALA A 695 -0.36 27.73 9.86
N LEU A 696 0.02 27.34 11.09
CA LEU A 696 -0.20 28.17 12.29
C LEU A 696 0.56 29.49 12.22
N CYS A 697 1.85 29.47 11.85
CA CYS A 697 2.66 30.69 11.71
C CYS A 697 2.09 31.65 10.65
N ARG A 698 1.55 31.12 9.55
CA ARG A 698 0.94 31.93 8.47
C ARG A 698 -0.45 32.47 8.81
N ALA A 699 -1.23 31.77 9.66
CA ALA A 699 -2.56 32.20 10.09
C ALA A 699 -2.51 33.12 11.32
N PHE A 700 -1.53 32.92 12.21
CA PHE A 700 -1.45 33.54 13.53
C PHE A 700 -0.01 33.98 13.90
N PRO A 701 0.66 34.83 13.11
CA PRO A 701 2.10 35.17 13.26
C PRO A 701 2.47 35.85 14.59
N GLU A 702 1.50 36.45 15.29
CA GLU A 702 1.70 37.02 16.62
C GLU A 702 1.69 35.97 17.74
N ARG A 703 1.09 34.80 17.50
CA ARG A 703 0.98 33.69 18.46
C ARG A 703 2.01 32.58 18.20
N PHE A 704 2.28 32.28 16.93
CA PHE A 704 3.21 31.22 16.51
C PHE A 704 4.29 31.81 15.62
N LYS A 705 5.55 31.49 15.95
CA LYS A 705 6.73 31.83 15.17
C LYS A 705 7.51 30.55 14.97
N MET A 706 8.02 30.38 13.76
CA MET A 706 9.00 29.36 13.43
C MET A 706 10.23 30.11 12.91
N ASP A 707 11.41 29.72 13.35
CA ASP A 707 12.65 30.34 12.87
C ASP A 707 12.78 30.13 11.34
N SER A 708 13.27 31.13 10.61
CA SER A 708 13.16 31.19 9.14
C SER A 708 14.07 30.19 8.37
N LEU A 709 14.50 29.13 9.03
CA LEU A 709 14.92 27.89 8.38
C LEU A 709 13.68 27.25 7.74
N ALA A 710 13.49 27.55 6.45
CA ALA A 710 12.70 26.72 5.53
C ALA A 710 13.05 25.23 5.75
N PRO A 711 12.08 24.30 5.60
CA PRO A 711 12.17 22.91 6.09
C PRO A 711 13.58 22.36 5.84
N PRO A 712 14.32 22.02 6.93
CA PRO A 712 15.78 22.01 6.92
C PRO A 712 16.24 21.16 5.74
N PRO A 713 16.88 21.77 4.72
CA PRO A 713 16.93 21.19 3.39
C PRO A 713 17.57 19.81 3.48
N ASN A 714 17.08 18.85 2.71
CA ASN A 714 17.51 17.43 2.73
C ASN A 714 19.02 17.22 2.40
N GLN A 715 19.78 18.30 2.23
CA GLN A 715 21.23 18.43 2.32
C GLN A 715 21.80 17.95 3.68
N GLY A 716 21.69 16.66 3.97
CA GLY A 716 22.33 16.06 5.13
C GLY A 716 22.06 14.56 5.22
N PHE A 717 20.79 14.17 5.16
CA PHE A 717 20.43 12.75 5.23
C PHE A 717 20.49 12.08 3.86
N ARG A 718 21.54 11.29 3.66
CA ARG A 718 21.50 10.15 2.74
C ARG A 718 21.85 8.90 3.50
N TYR A 719 21.04 7.85 3.32
CA TYR A 719 21.42 6.51 3.72
C TYR A 719 22.77 6.17 3.05
N PRO A 720 23.76 5.63 3.78
CA PRO A 720 25.08 5.32 3.23
C PRO A 720 25.01 4.23 2.16
N ARG A 721 26.16 3.83 1.62
CA ARG A 721 26.30 2.63 0.78
C ARG A 721 26.61 1.44 1.70
N PRO A 722 26.11 0.21 1.44
CA PRO A 722 26.30 -0.89 2.38
C PRO A 722 27.80 -1.23 2.50
N PRO A 723 28.35 -1.40 3.72
CA PRO A 723 29.76 -1.76 3.93
C PRO A 723 30.20 -3.03 3.19
N SER A 724 29.31 -4.02 3.00
CA SER A 724 29.56 -5.23 2.21
C SER A 724 29.45 -5.06 0.69
N VAL A 725 29.55 -3.83 0.16
CA VAL A 725 29.75 -3.56 -1.27
C VAL A 725 31.10 -2.85 -1.45
N PRO A 726 32.12 -3.49 -2.05
CA PRO A 726 33.44 -2.90 -2.19
C PRO A 726 33.38 -1.57 -2.96
N PRO A 727 34.23 -0.58 -2.61
CA PRO A 727 34.23 0.71 -3.28
C PRO A 727 34.49 0.52 -4.78
N SER A 728 33.59 1.09 -5.60
CA SER A 728 33.75 1.03 -7.06
C SER A 728 35.11 1.63 -7.46
N PRO A 729 35.85 1.01 -8.40
CA PRO A 729 37.21 1.45 -8.71
C PRO A 729 37.22 2.87 -9.29
N SER A 730 37.72 3.83 -8.50
CA SER A 730 38.00 5.19 -8.95
C SER A 730 39.00 5.18 -10.12
N ALA A 731 38.75 5.99 -11.14
CA ALA A 731 39.62 6.06 -12.31
C ALA A 731 41.02 6.61 -11.95
N SER A 732 42.06 6.06 -12.59
CA SER A 732 43.50 6.22 -12.28
C SER A 732 43.90 5.62 -10.91
N LEU A 733 44.89 4.74 -10.81
CA LEU A 733 46.10 4.54 -11.63
C LEU A 733 46.30 3.08 -12.11
N HIS A 734 47.34 2.84 -12.93
CA HIS A 734 47.64 1.52 -13.48
C HIS A 734 48.26 0.55 -12.45
N SER A 735 47.76 -0.69 -12.45
CA SER A 735 48.49 -1.89 -12.06
C SER A 735 48.24 -3.01 -13.09
N THR A 736 49.18 -3.93 -13.23
CA THR A 736 49.23 -4.92 -14.32
C THR A 736 48.27 -6.10 -14.13
N PRO A 737 47.81 -6.75 -15.22
CA PRO A 737 46.86 -7.86 -15.13
C PRO A 737 47.52 -9.12 -14.56
N HIS A 738 47.04 -9.58 -13.40
CA HIS A 738 47.23 -10.96 -12.98
C HIS A 738 46.06 -11.80 -13.48
N HIS A 739 46.36 -12.79 -14.34
CA HIS A 739 45.50 -13.94 -14.54
C HIS A 739 45.72 -14.93 -13.39
N SER A 740 44.64 -15.31 -12.72
CA SER A 740 44.56 -16.54 -11.93
C SER A 740 43.10 -16.98 -11.84
N ASP A 741 42.73 -18.00 -12.60
CA ASP A 741 41.46 -18.70 -12.42
C ASP A 741 41.53 -19.57 -11.15
N THR A 742 41.17 -19.00 -10.00
CA THR A 742 40.91 -19.73 -8.76
C THR A 742 39.55 -19.32 -8.21
N GLU A 743 38.66 -20.30 -8.03
CA GLU A 743 37.43 -20.12 -7.28
C GLU A 743 37.80 -20.17 -5.78
N ASP A 744 38.02 -19.02 -5.16
CA ASP A 744 38.35 -18.93 -3.74
C ASP A 744 37.11 -19.28 -2.89
N GLU A 745 36.95 -20.57 -2.55
CA GLU A 745 35.86 -21.07 -1.70
C GLU A 745 35.96 -20.64 -0.22
N ASP A 746 37.06 -19.99 0.18
CA ASP A 746 37.43 -19.73 1.59
C ASP A 746 37.06 -18.32 2.12
N ASP A 747 36.22 -17.56 1.41
CA ASP A 747 35.64 -16.29 1.90
C ASP A 747 34.49 -16.58 2.91
N HIS A 748 34.92 -17.16 4.03
CA HIS A 748 34.10 -17.85 5.02
C HIS A 748 33.88 -17.06 6.32
N GLU A 749 34.09 -15.73 6.30
CA GLU A 749 33.45 -14.87 7.30
C GLU A 749 31.92 -15.04 7.23
N PRO A 750 31.25 -15.34 8.36
CA PRO A 750 29.80 -15.26 8.43
C PRO A 750 29.35 -13.85 8.07
N TYR A 751 28.35 -13.73 7.21
CA TYR A 751 27.67 -12.45 6.98
C TYR A 751 26.85 -12.14 8.24
N ASP A 752 27.44 -11.40 9.17
CA ASP A 752 26.77 -10.94 10.38
C ASP A 752 25.89 -9.73 10.06
N GLU A 753 24.57 -9.95 10.16
CA GLU A 753 23.57 -8.96 9.74
C GLU A 753 23.45 -7.82 10.75
N ASP A 754 23.75 -8.09 12.03
CA ASP A 754 23.71 -7.14 13.14
C ASP A 754 24.98 -6.27 13.15
N GLU A 755 26.16 -6.83 12.89
CA GLU A 755 27.38 -6.05 12.68
C GLU A 755 27.29 -5.15 11.45
N GLU A 756 26.71 -5.60 10.34
CA GLU A 756 26.53 -4.69 9.20
C GLU A 756 25.48 -3.61 9.50
N ALA A 757 24.40 -3.93 10.22
CA ALA A 757 23.44 -2.91 10.67
C ALA A 757 24.07 -1.87 11.62
N GLU A 758 24.97 -2.29 12.51
CA GLU A 758 25.71 -1.36 13.38
C GLU A 758 26.77 -0.56 12.58
N ARG A 759 27.42 -1.17 11.59
CA ARG A 759 28.30 -0.45 10.66
C ARG A 759 27.53 0.54 9.78
N ASP A 760 26.31 0.22 9.34
CA ASP A 760 25.41 1.15 8.64
C ASP A 760 25.11 2.35 9.56
N ARG A 761 24.66 2.10 10.80
CA ARG A 761 24.37 3.15 11.82
C ARG A 761 25.55 4.10 12.04
N LEU A 762 26.76 3.56 12.25
CA LEU A 762 27.99 4.34 12.47
C LEU A 762 28.43 5.14 11.23
N ASN A 763 27.99 4.75 10.03
CA ASN A 763 28.32 5.43 8.78
C ASN A 763 27.25 6.42 8.29
N ILE A 764 26.13 6.60 9.01
CA ILE A 764 25.18 7.69 8.75
C ILE A 764 25.84 9.01 9.17
N LYS A 765 26.37 9.74 8.18
CA LYS A 765 27.11 11.00 8.41
C LYS A 765 26.14 12.16 8.64
N ALA A 766 26.25 12.81 9.79
CA ALA A 766 25.88 14.21 9.90
C ALA A 766 26.79 15.06 8.98
N PRO A 767 26.29 16.17 8.40
CA PRO A 767 27.06 16.98 7.45
C PRO A 767 28.31 17.61 8.08
N PHE A 768 29.39 17.69 7.31
CA PHE A 768 30.63 18.37 7.71
C PHE A 768 30.38 19.87 7.93
N THR A 769 30.69 20.39 9.12
CA THR A 769 30.63 21.83 9.41
C THR A 769 31.82 22.57 8.79
N LEU A 770 31.61 23.11 7.59
CA LEU A 770 32.51 24.06 6.94
C LEU A 770 32.51 25.41 7.69
N GLY A 771 33.29 25.55 8.76
CA GLY A 771 33.30 26.81 9.50
C GLY A 771 33.99 26.89 10.86
N ALA A 772 35.00 26.06 11.17
CA ALA A 772 35.79 26.24 12.40
C ALA A 772 37.31 26.20 12.10
N VAL A 773 37.93 27.38 12.04
CA VAL A 773 39.40 27.48 12.08
C VAL A 773 39.85 27.07 13.48
N PRO A 774 40.73 26.07 13.65
CA PRO A 774 41.17 25.66 14.98
C PRO A 774 41.92 26.81 15.68
N GLU A 775 41.44 27.24 16.85
CA GLU A 775 42.15 28.25 17.64
C GLU A 775 43.57 27.77 17.97
N GLY A 776 44.56 28.58 17.61
CA GLY A 776 45.96 28.18 17.65
C GLY A 776 46.45 27.93 19.08
N LYS A 777 46.74 26.66 19.40
CA LYS A 777 47.57 26.31 20.57
C LYS A 777 48.95 26.95 20.40
N LYS A 778 49.16 28.11 21.05
CA LYS A 778 50.45 28.80 21.15
C LYS A 778 51.50 27.85 21.74
N LYS A 779 52.33 27.23 20.88
CA LYS A 779 53.63 26.71 21.31
C LYS A 779 54.56 27.90 21.56
N GLN A 780 55.27 27.88 22.68
CA GLN A 780 56.38 28.80 22.91
C GLN A 780 57.55 28.43 21.98
N PRO A 781 58.38 29.39 21.55
CA PRO A 781 59.57 29.10 20.77
C PRO A 781 60.68 28.52 21.66
N SER A 782 61.32 27.45 21.20
CA SER A 782 62.54 26.90 21.81
C SER A 782 63.49 26.42 20.70
N ASP A 783 64.26 27.39 20.20
CA ASP A 783 65.72 27.34 20.02
C ASP A 783 66.40 26.10 19.38
N TYR A 784 67.28 26.40 18.40
CA TYR A 784 68.21 25.52 17.65
C TYR A 784 67.58 24.48 16.70
N GLY A 785 68.21 24.15 15.55
CA GLY A 785 69.39 24.75 14.93
C GLY A 785 70.08 23.80 13.93
N ASN A 786 70.50 24.36 12.78
CA ASN A 786 70.99 23.69 11.55
C ASN A 786 69.93 22.89 10.76
#